data_AF-A0A853AYM6-F1
#
_entry.id   AF-A0A853AYM6-F1
#
_cell.length_a   1.000
_cell.length_b   1.000
_cell.length_c   1.000
_cell.angle_alpha   90.00
_cell.angle_beta   90.00
_cell.angle_gamma   90.00
#
_symmetry.space_group_name_H-M   'P 1'
#
loop_
_entity.id
_entity.type
_entity.pdbx_description
1 polymer ?
#
loop_
_entity_poly.entity_id
_entity_poly.type
_entity_poly.pdbx_seq_one_letter_code
_entity_poly.pdbx_strand_id
1 'polypeptide(L)'
;MTLSQPPSLARVRRLITDGSCGALSLDVFDTILWRRTPRPTDLFAVLGARLARDGRCPDWVTPAAFRRMRIAAEQEARRRDEETLGTEVTLTDIWQHLPLRIFNAELPELVRAEVLCEREFTVPDLDIAELVELAAKHHVPTVLVSDTYFTEEHLAELLDRPGLGALRGARIFRSHQHGLDKASGLWEIVLDALDLNPEQVVHIGDNEVADVEVPRDLGIRTVHYERLDEQFRAVLDREREPLGLADPVAEHLDTEQGDYGLTSLRAKTLQRADPGAQIPVRTAWRYGASVLGPVLTGFAEWVALRAHQSGTRVLWCPMREGTMLSALINNAAQARGRDVEARPVWLSRHVTSIAALDPADPGSLREFIRQRYALTVRQLLQALHLRPGDVPPLAELLDTVLDNDRTVDLVSDVLTETAHLRNQLTVTVTRIRERVVRELRRVGMLEEPEPALVDLGWGGTIQYYLGQVCELAGTGVRPAGFYLATDDRSTRVFRAGLRIEGYLSQGGHPAEVARTISRSPEVLEQSVNDFCGSLLDFADDGSPVLGPASDGEAQLAQRRAVQDGIREFQAQWNRYAGTGWPDLTGSARHRLANILVSALKAPTAEEAAVFGNWAHEDNFGSALVTRVVPEDLVPAIPYLSPGDLADLEMRDAFWPALLAASDTHLAAGARALAERQVDADLFEPSGDPAETRLSWRSGDGEWHDGPRRRVRINHNGLSFARLDFRAADVTDVALAIPGRPALVRVDWVEVRALLPGQTVPRVERWDKPEDFAGLIHAATRWLGGTLFEFEAAESAIWIPVSARMGAPATSGQVTVAFAMLPKSRTGLGVHPPSAPRMTRVTSRVREEYRARGPVGLATSAARIAMRQLRSGK
;
A
#
# COMPACT_ATOMS: atom_id res chain seq x y z
N MET A 1 -27.57 -5.29 2.03
CA MET A 1 -26.87 -5.56 3.31
C MET A 1 -27.41 -4.59 4.33
N THR A 2 -27.86 -5.06 5.49
CA THR A 2 -28.13 -4.19 6.65
C THR A 2 -26.79 -3.63 7.11
N LEU A 3 -26.58 -2.32 6.93
CA LEU A 3 -25.36 -1.65 7.34
C LEU A 3 -25.14 -1.78 8.85
N SER A 4 -23.92 -2.08 9.29
CA SER A 4 -23.60 -2.20 10.71
C SER A 4 -23.56 -0.81 11.37
N GLN A 5 -24.47 -0.55 12.31
CA GLN A 5 -24.55 0.75 12.99
C GLN A 5 -23.33 1.01 13.89
N PRO A 6 -22.94 2.28 14.13
CA PRO A 6 -21.90 2.62 15.11
C PRO A 6 -22.26 2.08 16.50
N PRO A 7 -21.36 1.34 17.18
CA PRO A 7 -21.63 0.76 18.50
C PRO A 7 -22.03 1.80 19.57
N SER A 8 -21.49 3.02 19.47
CA SER A 8 -21.80 4.14 20.37
C SER A 8 -23.28 4.55 20.31
N LEU A 9 -23.85 4.65 19.10
CA LEU A 9 -25.24 5.04 18.88
C LEU A 9 -26.24 3.94 19.26
N ALA A 10 -25.82 2.67 19.23
CA ALA A 10 -26.67 1.54 19.65
C ALA A 10 -27.12 1.66 21.12
N ARG A 11 -26.29 2.23 22.00
CA ARG A 11 -26.65 2.50 23.40
C ARG A 11 -27.74 3.57 23.50
N VAL A 12 -27.63 4.67 22.74
CA VAL A 12 -28.60 5.77 22.80
C VAL A 12 -29.96 5.29 22.29
N ARG A 13 -29.98 4.50 21.21
CA ARG A 13 -31.20 3.88 20.70
C ARG A 13 -31.93 3.07 21.77
N ARG A 14 -31.20 2.28 22.57
CA ARG A 14 -31.79 1.52 23.69
C ARG A 14 -32.46 2.43 24.70
N LEU A 15 -31.76 3.48 25.15
CA LEU A 15 -32.28 4.47 26.12
C LEU A 15 -33.53 5.20 25.62
N ILE A 16 -33.62 5.46 24.31
CA ILE A 16 -34.83 6.04 23.70
C ILE A 16 -35.96 5.00 23.71
N THR A 17 -35.69 3.76 23.29
CA THR A 17 -36.72 2.74 23.15
C THR A 17 -37.27 2.21 24.47
N ASP A 18 -36.46 2.20 25.53
CA ASP A 18 -36.86 1.72 26.86
C ASP A 18 -37.47 2.83 27.75
N GLY A 19 -37.53 4.07 27.24
CA GLY A 19 -38.11 5.23 27.94
C GLY A 19 -37.20 5.85 29.00
N SER A 20 -35.92 5.46 29.07
CA SER A 20 -34.96 6.00 30.03
C SER A 20 -34.32 7.32 29.59
N CYS A 21 -34.67 7.83 28.41
CA CYS A 21 -34.25 9.12 27.85
C CYS A 21 -35.44 10.08 27.85
N GLY A 22 -35.37 11.12 28.69
CA GLY A 22 -36.39 12.17 28.80
C GLY A 22 -36.19 13.32 27.80
N ALA A 23 -34.94 13.58 27.38
CA ALA A 23 -34.62 14.47 26.26
C ALA A 23 -33.33 14.04 25.57
N LEU A 24 -33.31 14.16 24.23
CA LEU A 24 -32.12 13.98 23.42
C LEU A 24 -31.50 15.35 23.14
N SER A 25 -30.30 15.60 23.65
CA SER A 25 -29.53 16.81 23.37
C SER A 25 -28.46 16.50 22.32
N LEU A 26 -28.28 17.36 21.32
CA LEU A 26 -27.32 17.15 20.24
C LEU A 26 -26.51 18.40 19.98
N ASP A 27 -25.20 18.25 19.76
CA ASP A 27 -24.44 19.31 19.11
C ASP A 27 -24.80 19.42 17.62
N VAL A 28 -24.63 20.61 17.04
CA VAL A 28 -24.96 20.88 15.64
C VAL A 28 -23.83 20.45 14.71
N PHE A 29 -22.59 20.90 14.94
CA PHE A 29 -21.50 20.80 13.97
C PHE A 29 -20.58 19.63 14.29
N ASP A 30 -20.14 18.91 13.25
CA ASP A 30 -19.41 17.65 13.39
C ASP A 30 -20.17 16.55 14.20
N THR A 31 -21.46 16.79 14.51
CA THR A 31 -22.42 15.84 15.09
C THR A 31 -23.66 15.65 14.19
N ILE A 32 -24.59 16.63 14.12
CA ILE A 32 -25.76 16.54 13.20
C ILE A 32 -25.34 16.88 11.78
N LEU A 33 -24.51 17.89 11.61
CA LEU A 33 -24.00 18.37 10.34
C LEU A 33 -22.49 18.21 10.31
N TRP A 34 -21.97 17.43 9.37
CA TRP A 34 -20.53 17.31 9.16
C TRP A 34 -20.14 17.95 7.83
N ARG A 35 -18.86 18.34 7.71
CA ARG A 35 -18.37 19.11 6.57
C ARG A 35 -17.64 18.24 5.55
N ARG A 36 -17.80 18.59 4.27
CA ARG A 36 -17.00 18.12 3.13
C ARG A 36 -15.62 18.78 3.05
N THR A 37 -15.05 19.09 4.21
CA THR A 37 -13.70 19.62 4.37
C THR A 37 -13.01 18.92 5.53
N PRO A 38 -11.67 18.82 5.50
CA PRO A 38 -10.89 18.21 6.57
C PRO A 38 -11.04 18.97 7.88
N ARG A 39 -10.97 20.31 7.84
CA ARG A 39 -11.23 21.21 8.98
C ARG A 39 -12.37 22.18 8.66
N PRO A 40 -13.11 22.67 9.66
CA PRO A 40 -14.09 23.75 9.46
C PRO A 40 -13.48 25.00 8.81
N THR A 41 -12.26 25.36 9.22
CA THR A 41 -11.55 26.55 8.70
C THR A 41 -11.10 26.43 7.24
N ASP A 42 -11.05 25.22 6.66
CA ASP A 42 -10.75 25.06 5.22
C ASP A 42 -11.88 25.57 4.33
N LEU A 43 -13.10 25.62 4.85
CA LEU A 43 -14.24 26.23 4.15
C LEU A 43 -13.99 27.71 3.85
N PHE A 44 -13.23 28.42 4.69
CA PHE A 44 -12.91 29.83 4.43
C PHE A 44 -12.04 29.99 3.19
N ALA A 45 -11.14 29.04 2.89
CA ALA A 45 -10.37 29.08 1.65
C ALA A 45 -11.29 28.90 0.43
N VAL A 46 -12.25 27.98 0.52
CA VAL A 46 -13.28 27.78 -0.52
C VAL A 46 -14.12 29.05 -0.71
N LEU A 47 -14.60 29.65 0.38
CA LEU A 47 -15.35 30.91 0.36
C LEU A 47 -14.55 32.03 -0.32
N GLY A 48 -13.28 32.19 0.05
CA GLY A 48 -12.39 33.18 -0.55
C GLY A 48 -12.20 32.97 -2.06
N ALA A 49 -12.00 31.71 -2.49
CA ALA A 49 -11.91 31.36 -3.90
C ALA A 49 -13.18 31.72 -4.69
N ARG A 50 -14.35 31.44 -4.11
CA ARG A 50 -15.65 31.75 -4.72
C ARG A 50 -15.90 33.24 -4.80
N LEU A 51 -15.67 33.98 -3.72
CA LEU A 51 -15.80 35.44 -3.73
C LEU A 51 -14.87 36.08 -4.76
N ALA A 52 -13.65 35.58 -4.95
CA ALA A 52 -12.75 36.05 -5.98
C ALA A 52 -13.28 35.76 -7.39
N ARG A 53 -13.67 34.52 -7.66
CA ARG A 53 -14.28 34.11 -8.93
C ARG A 53 -15.51 34.93 -9.29
N ASP A 54 -16.34 35.26 -8.30
CA ASP A 54 -17.57 36.02 -8.47
C ASP A 54 -17.32 37.54 -8.55
N GLY A 55 -16.05 38.00 -8.53
CA GLY A 55 -15.67 39.41 -8.64
C GLY A 55 -15.94 40.24 -7.38
N ARG A 56 -16.17 39.58 -6.24
CA ARG A 56 -16.52 40.19 -4.94
C ARG A 56 -15.31 40.33 -4.01
N CYS A 57 -14.23 39.59 -4.26
CA CYS A 57 -12.94 39.68 -3.59
C CYS A 57 -11.85 39.91 -4.67
N PRO A 58 -10.81 40.70 -4.43
CA PRO A 58 -9.81 40.97 -5.46
C PRO A 58 -8.87 39.76 -5.65
N ASP A 59 -8.46 39.52 -6.90
CA ASP A 59 -7.66 38.33 -7.30
C ASP A 59 -6.31 38.18 -6.58
N TRP A 60 -5.76 39.25 -6.01
CA TRP A 60 -4.52 39.21 -5.23
C TRP A 60 -4.70 38.61 -3.82
N VAL A 61 -5.94 38.50 -3.34
CA VAL A 61 -6.27 37.80 -2.08
C VAL A 61 -6.46 36.33 -2.41
N THR A 62 -5.39 35.55 -2.27
CA THR A 62 -5.44 34.11 -2.50
C THR A 62 -6.38 33.42 -1.50
N PRO A 63 -6.92 32.22 -1.83
CA PRO A 63 -7.74 31.43 -0.90
C PRO A 63 -7.10 31.24 0.49
N ALA A 64 -5.79 30.98 0.53
CA ALA A 64 -5.04 30.83 1.77
C ALA A 64 -4.93 32.15 2.55
N ALA A 65 -4.77 33.28 1.87
CA ALA A 65 -4.74 34.60 2.51
C ALA A 65 -6.12 34.96 3.09
N PHE A 66 -7.20 34.73 2.33
CA PHE A 66 -8.57 34.95 2.81
C PHE A 66 -8.87 34.11 4.05
N ARG A 67 -8.53 32.81 4.04
CA ARG A 67 -8.67 31.93 5.21
C ARG A 67 -8.00 32.52 6.45
N ARG A 68 -6.76 32.99 6.32
CA ARG A 68 -6.02 33.60 7.44
C ARG A 68 -6.68 34.89 7.93
N MET A 69 -7.13 35.74 7.01
CA MET A 69 -7.85 36.98 7.35
C MET A 69 -9.14 36.66 8.12
N ARG A 70 -9.92 35.68 7.66
CA ARG A 70 -11.19 35.29 8.29
C ARG A 70 -11.02 34.68 9.67
N ILE A 71 -9.97 33.87 9.89
CA ILE A 71 -9.62 33.33 11.22
C ILE A 71 -9.18 34.45 12.15
N ALA A 72 -8.31 35.36 11.69
CA ALA A 72 -7.83 36.48 12.51
C ALA A 72 -8.96 37.45 12.88
N ALA A 73 -9.92 37.67 11.98
CA ALA A 73 -11.08 38.51 12.24
C ALA A 73 -11.97 37.93 13.36
N GLU A 74 -12.15 36.61 13.41
CA GLU A 74 -12.90 35.96 14.49
C GLU A 74 -12.18 36.10 15.84
N GLN A 75 -10.86 35.87 15.86
CA GLN A 75 -10.06 36.03 17.07
C GLN A 75 -10.10 37.46 17.59
N GLU A 76 -10.07 38.46 16.71
CA GLU A 76 -10.16 39.87 17.09
C GLU A 76 -11.55 40.23 17.61
N ALA A 77 -12.61 39.76 16.96
CA ALA A 77 -13.99 39.98 17.41
C ALA A 77 -14.17 39.44 18.83
N ARG A 78 -13.74 38.20 19.10
CA ARG A 78 -13.88 37.56 20.43
C ARG A 78 -13.12 38.33 21.51
N ARG A 79 -11.90 38.83 21.22
CA ARG A 79 -11.10 39.63 22.17
C ARG A 79 -11.74 40.98 22.51
N ARG A 80 -12.40 41.61 21.55
CA ARG A 80 -13.01 42.94 21.76
C ARG A 80 -14.28 42.85 22.61
N ASP A 81 -15.08 41.81 22.41
CA ASP A 81 -16.35 41.65 23.12
C ASP A 81 -16.17 41.09 24.54
N GLU A 82 -15.03 40.43 24.83
CA GLU A 82 -14.57 40.15 26.21
C GLU A 82 -14.58 41.41 27.10
N GLU A 83 -14.30 42.58 26.52
CA GLU A 83 -14.25 43.85 27.26
C GLU A 83 -15.63 44.46 27.52
N THR A 84 -16.70 44.00 26.85
CA THR A 84 -18.01 44.68 26.88
C THR A 84 -19.22 43.78 27.17
N LEU A 85 -19.31 42.55 26.65
CA LEU A 85 -20.53 41.70 26.70
C LEU A 85 -20.29 40.17 26.76
N GLY A 86 -19.04 39.68 26.73
CA GLY A 86 -18.69 38.24 26.78
C GLY A 86 -17.86 37.80 25.56
N THR A 87 -17.35 36.56 25.54
CA THR A 87 -16.45 36.02 24.48
C THR A 87 -17.15 35.63 23.17
N GLU A 88 -18.48 35.75 23.13
CA GLU A 88 -19.29 35.22 22.03
C GLU A 88 -19.71 36.29 21.02
N VAL A 89 -19.53 35.97 19.73
CA VAL A 89 -19.63 36.93 18.61
C VAL A 89 -20.62 36.45 17.56
N THR A 90 -21.23 37.35 16.79
CA THR A 90 -22.03 36.99 15.62
C THR A 90 -21.20 36.97 14.34
N LEU A 91 -21.71 36.30 13.30
CA LEU A 91 -21.07 36.32 11.98
C LEU A 91 -20.90 37.75 11.43
N THR A 92 -21.86 38.65 11.72
CA THR A 92 -21.78 40.06 11.32
C THR A 92 -20.62 40.77 12.02
N ASP A 93 -20.43 40.54 13.32
CA ASP A 93 -19.34 41.14 14.09
C ASP A 93 -17.99 40.70 13.50
N ILE A 94 -17.84 39.41 13.20
CA ILE A 94 -16.62 38.90 12.58
C ILE A 94 -16.34 39.56 11.23
N TRP A 95 -17.35 39.71 10.36
CA TRP A 95 -17.17 40.38 9.07
C TRP A 95 -16.83 41.87 9.21
N GLN A 96 -17.29 42.55 10.25
CA GLN A 96 -16.89 43.95 10.51
C GLN A 96 -15.40 44.10 10.86
N HIS A 97 -14.76 43.03 11.36
CA HIS A 97 -13.33 42.98 11.60
C HIS A 97 -12.50 42.66 10.33
N LEU A 98 -13.14 42.35 9.20
CA LEU A 98 -12.49 42.26 7.90
C LEU A 98 -12.38 43.64 7.23
N PRO A 99 -11.39 43.86 6.34
CA PRO A 99 -11.21 45.14 5.65
C PRO A 99 -12.26 45.34 4.54
N LEU A 100 -13.52 45.61 4.90
CA LEU A 100 -14.69 45.63 3.99
C LEU A 100 -14.47 46.41 2.67
N ARG A 101 -13.67 47.48 2.70
CA ARG A 101 -13.31 48.31 1.53
C ARG A 101 -12.63 47.56 0.37
N ILE A 102 -12.09 46.38 0.60
CA ILE A 102 -11.46 45.59 -0.47
C ILE A 102 -12.48 44.73 -1.23
N PHE A 103 -13.66 44.51 -0.66
CA PHE A 103 -14.69 43.68 -1.25
C PHE A 103 -15.63 44.53 -2.12
N ASN A 104 -16.05 43.96 -3.24
CA ASN A 104 -17.03 44.57 -4.15
C ASN A 104 -18.43 43.99 -3.87
N ALA A 105 -18.86 44.06 -2.61
CA ALA A 105 -20.15 43.59 -2.12
C ALA A 105 -20.44 44.23 -0.75
N GLU A 106 -21.73 44.39 -0.43
CA GLU A 106 -22.15 44.93 0.87
C GLU A 106 -22.04 43.86 1.97
N LEU A 107 -21.90 44.30 3.23
CA LEU A 107 -21.74 43.41 4.38
C LEU A 107 -22.82 42.31 4.47
N PRO A 108 -24.13 42.59 4.30
CA PRO A 108 -25.15 41.54 4.33
C PRO A 108 -24.97 40.49 3.23
N GLU A 109 -24.48 40.89 2.05
CA GLU A 109 -24.23 39.96 0.95
C GLU A 109 -23.05 39.03 1.26
N LEU A 110 -22.02 39.54 1.94
CA LEU A 110 -20.83 38.77 2.34
C LEU A 110 -21.17 37.74 3.43
N VAL A 111 -21.91 38.17 4.45
CA VAL A 111 -22.48 37.28 5.48
C VAL A 111 -23.34 36.21 4.82
N ARG A 112 -24.21 36.60 3.89
CA ARG A 112 -25.06 35.66 3.14
C ARG A 112 -24.23 34.64 2.34
N ALA A 113 -23.14 35.08 1.70
CA ALA A 113 -22.26 34.19 0.95
C ALA A 113 -21.61 33.14 1.84
N GLU A 114 -21.18 33.50 3.05
CA GLU A 114 -20.61 32.55 4.01
C GLU A 114 -21.66 31.54 4.50
N VAL A 115 -22.87 31.97 4.84
CA VAL A 115 -23.97 31.06 5.24
C VAL A 115 -24.32 30.08 4.11
N LEU A 116 -24.42 30.55 2.86
CA LEU A 116 -24.67 29.70 1.71
C LEU A 116 -23.53 28.71 1.45
N CYS A 117 -22.28 29.15 1.63
CA CYS A 117 -21.10 28.28 1.53
C CYS A 117 -21.15 27.19 2.61
N GLU A 118 -21.43 27.56 3.86
CA GLU A 118 -21.60 26.61 4.98
C GLU A 118 -22.71 25.60 4.67
N ARG A 119 -23.86 26.06 4.15
CA ARG A 119 -24.97 25.19 3.75
C ARG A 119 -24.55 24.19 2.67
N GLU A 120 -23.76 24.60 1.69
CA GLU A 120 -23.35 23.68 0.63
C GLU A 120 -22.36 22.61 1.12
N PHE A 121 -21.50 22.97 2.07
CA PHE A 121 -20.44 22.08 2.56
C PHE A 121 -20.83 21.23 3.75
N THR A 122 -21.86 21.62 4.49
CA THR A 122 -22.46 20.82 5.55
C THR A 122 -23.46 19.82 4.99
N VAL A 123 -23.39 18.59 5.48
CA VAL A 123 -24.31 17.52 5.15
C VAL A 123 -24.85 16.84 6.41
N PRO A 124 -26.12 16.39 6.41
CA PRO A 124 -26.67 15.66 7.53
C PRO A 124 -25.90 14.37 7.80
N ASP A 125 -25.57 14.13 9.06
CA ASP A 125 -25.17 12.81 9.51
C ASP A 125 -26.40 11.89 9.47
N LEU A 126 -26.41 10.95 8.52
CA LEU A 126 -27.55 10.05 8.31
C LEU A 126 -27.81 9.10 9.49
N ASP A 127 -26.81 8.79 10.32
CA ASP A 127 -26.99 7.92 11.48
C ASP A 127 -27.63 8.71 12.65
N ILE A 128 -27.24 9.98 12.82
CA ILE A 128 -27.89 10.90 13.76
C ILE A 128 -29.30 11.26 13.28
N ALA A 129 -29.52 11.47 11.97
CA ALA A 129 -30.85 11.70 11.41
C ALA A 129 -31.80 10.52 11.73
N GLU A 130 -31.35 9.28 11.54
CA GLU A 130 -32.11 8.08 11.92
C GLU A 130 -32.40 8.02 13.42
N LEU A 131 -31.49 8.54 14.26
CA LEU A 131 -31.66 8.60 15.71
C LEU A 131 -32.68 9.67 16.13
N VAL A 132 -32.66 10.84 15.50
CA VAL A 132 -33.62 11.92 15.74
C VAL A 132 -35.04 11.46 15.36
N GLU A 133 -35.19 10.80 14.21
CA GLU A 133 -36.49 10.24 13.80
C GLU A 133 -36.98 9.16 14.76
N LEU A 134 -36.07 8.35 15.33
CA LEU A 134 -36.41 7.40 16.38
C LEU A 134 -36.87 8.11 17.66
N ALA A 135 -36.17 9.15 18.10
CA ALA A 135 -36.56 9.95 19.27
C ALA A 135 -37.96 10.55 19.11
N ALA A 136 -38.24 11.15 17.95
CA ALA A 136 -39.56 11.71 17.62
C ALA A 136 -40.66 10.65 17.66
N LYS A 137 -40.42 9.45 17.11
CA LYS A 137 -41.36 8.33 17.14
C LYS A 137 -41.68 7.85 18.56
N HIS A 138 -40.74 8.00 19.50
CA HIS A 138 -40.90 7.64 20.91
C HIS A 138 -41.29 8.84 21.79
N HIS A 139 -41.67 9.98 21.19
CA HIS A 139 -42.05 11.20 21.89
C HIS A 139 -40.97 11.76 22.83
N VAL A 140 -39.69 11.47 22.53
CA VAL A 140 -38.56 12.07 23.23
C VAL A 140 -38.25 13.41 22.57
N PRO A 141 -38.34 14.55 23.27
CA PRO A 141 -38.01 15.85 22.72
C PRO A 141 -36.51 15.93 22.39
N THR A 142 -36.20 16.51 21.23
CA THR A 142 -34.82 16.77 20.80
C THR A 142 -34.51 18.26 20.95
N VAL A 143 -33.37 18.58 21.57
CA VAL A 143 -32.83 19.95 21.69
C VAL A 143 -31.42 20.02 21.11
N LEU A 144 -31.07 21.20 20.62
CA LEU A 144 -29.77 21.47 20.03
C LEU A 144 -28.97 22.40 20.95
N VAL A 145 -27.72 22.06 21.24
CA VAL A 145 -26.83 22.87 22.09
C VAL A 145 -25.54 23.06 21.32
N SER A 146 -25.19 24.29 20.95
CA SER A 146 -24.00 24.52 20.12
C SER A 146 -23.33 25.86 20.41
N ASP A 147 -22.00 25.83 20.46
CA ASP A 147 -21.18 27.04 20.54
C ASP A 147 -20.98 27.59 19.13
N THR A 148 -21.70 28.66 18.78
CA THR A 148 -21.75 29.14 17.40
C THR A 148 -22.07 30.62 17.25
N TYR A 149 -21.41 31.24 16.26
CA TYR A 149 -21.67 32.59 15.78
C TYR A 149 -22.86 32.71 14.82
N PHE A 150 -23.51 31.59 14.47
CA PHE A 150 -24.69 31.59 13.60
C PHE A 150 -25.96 31.99 14.36
N THR A 151 -26.75 32.88 13.77
CA THR A 151 -28.07 33.27 14.30
C THR A 151 -29.07 32.12 14.16
N GLU A 152 -30.23 32.25 14.82
CA GLU A 152 -31.32 31.27 14.74
C GLU A 152 -31.82 31.11 13.30
N GLU A 153 -31.90 32.22 12.56
CA GLU A 153 -32.26 32.24 11.14
C GLU A 153 -31.25 31.47 10.29
N HIS A 154 -29.93 31.67 10.54
CA HIS A 154 -28.89 30.93 9.84
C HIS A 154 -28.95 29.43 10.15
N LEU A 155 -29.09 29.05 11.42
CA LEU A 155 -29.17 27.64 11.81
C LEU A 155 -30.43 26.95 11.28
N ALA A 156 -31.57 27.62 11.30
CA ALA A 156 -32.81 27.13 10.71
C ALA A 156 -32.62 26.82 9.22
N GLU A 157 -31.89 27.66 8.49
CA GLU A 157 -31.57 27.41 7.08
C GLU A 157 -30.57 26.26 6.88
N LEU A 158 -29.53 26.17 7.71
CA LEU A 158 -28.53 25.10 7.63
C LEU A 158 -29.17 23.72 7.90
N LEU A 159 -30.10 23.67 8.85
CA LEU A 159 -30.80 22.46 9.29
C LEU A 159 -32.04 22.11 8.44
N ASP A 160 -32.55 23.02 7.60
CA ASP A 160 -33.63 22.70 6.66
C ASP A 160 -33.13 21.81 5.52
N ARG A 161 -33.09 20.50 5.83
CA ARG A 161 -32.55 19.43 4.99
C ARG A 161 -33.51 18.24 4.94
N PRO A 162 -33.52 17.51 3.81
CA PRO A 162 -34.10 16.18 3.77
C PRO A 162 -33.48 15.28 4.87
N GLY A 163 -34.31 14.60 5.65
CA GLY A 163 -33.89 13.71 6.73
C GLY A 163 -33.77 14.34 8.12
N LEU A 164 -33.82 15.67 8.23
CA LEU A 164 -33.83 16.39 9.53
C LEU A 164 -35.19 16.99 9.86
N GLY A 165 -36.27 16.48 9.24
CA GLY A 165 -37.63 17.01 9.40
C GLY A 165 -38.11 17.01 10.84
N ALA A 166 -37.75 15.98 11.62
CA ALA A 166 -38.05 15.87 13.04
C ALA A 166 -37.35 16.93 13.92
N LEU A 167 -36.36 17.68 13.42
CA LEU A 167 -35.75 18.81 14.12
C LEU A 167 -36.49 20.14 13.88
N ARG A 168 -37.52 20.18 13.04
CA ARG A 168 -38.26 21.43 12.78
C ARG A 168 -38.93 21.92 14.06
N GLY A 169 -38.54 23.12 14.49
CA GLY A 169 -39.01 23.72 15.74
C GLY A 169 -38.32 23.18 17.00
N ALA A 170 -37.26 22.39 16.86
CA ALA A 170 -36.41 22.03 18.00
C ALA A 170 -35.83 23.30 18.63
N ARG A 171 -35.76 23.32 19.97
CA ARG A 171 -35.16 24.43 20.70
C ARG A 171 -33.65 24.40 20.52
N ILE A 172 -33.06 25.55 20.20
CA ILE A 172 -31.62 25.71 19.97
C ILE A 172 -31.03 26.63 21.03
N PHE A 173 -30.15 26.09 21.87
CA PHE A 173 -29.37 26.81 22.86
C PHE A 173 -28.03 27.17 22.24
N ARG A 174 -27.78 28.48 22.11
CA ARG A 174 -26.63 29.03 21.39
C ARG A 174 -25.79 29.84 22.34
N SER A 175 -24.48 29.62 22.33
CA SER A 175 -23.53 30.34 23.18
C SER A 175 -23.67 31.86 23.08
N HIS A 176 -23.70 32.43 21.87
CA HIS A 176 -23.82 33.88 21.67
C HIS A 176 -25.12 34.50 22.17
N GLN A 177 -26.21 33.73 22.26
CA GLN A 177 -27.47 34.26 22.78
C GLN A 177 -27.41 34.45 24.30
N HIS A 178 -26.60 33.63 24.99
CA HIS A 178 -26.53 33.58 26.44
C HIS A 178 -25.22 34.17 27.00
N GLY A 179 -24.25 34.48 26.14
CA GLY A 179 -22.93 34.99 26.53
C GLY A 179 -22.06 33.96 27.27
N LEU A 180 -22.46 32.69 27.24
CA LEU A 180 -21.82 31.56 27.93
C LEU A 180 -21.68 30.41 26.94
N ASP A 181 -20.47 29.85 26.83
CA ASP A 181 -20.23 28.63 26.07
C ASP A 181 -20.62 27.38 26.90
N LYS A 182 -20.63 26.21 26.25
CA LYS A 182 -20.87 24.93 26.92
C LYS A 182 -19.95 24.66 28.11
N ALA A 183 -18.70 25.08 28.04
CA ALA A 183 -17.72 24.81 29.08
C ALA A 183 -17.85 25.74 30.30
N SER A 184 -18.54 26.88 30.16
CA SER A 184 -18.59 27.96 31.16
C SER A 184 -19.96 28.24 31.77
N GLY A 185 -21.05 27.66 31.25
CA GLY A 185 -22.35 27.73 31.93
C GLY A 185 -23.61 27.53 31.08
N LEU A 186 -23.50 27.14 29.80
CA LEU A 186 -24.68 26.93 28.96
C LEU A 186 -25.53 25.72 29.41
N TRP A 187 -24.92 24.72 30.05
CA TRP A 187 -25.62 23.49 30.45
C TRP A 187 -26.64 23.69 31.57
N GLU A 188 -26.39 24.60 32.53
CA GLU A 188 -27.37 24.94 33.56
C GLU A 188 -28.62 25.55 32.93
N ILE A 189 -28.45 26.45 31.95
CA ILE A 189 -29.56 27.07 31.20
C ILE A 189 -30.37 26.00 30.46
N VAL A 190 -29.70 25.02 29.84
CA VAL A 190 -30.35 23.91 29.13
C VAL A 190 -31.19 23.07 30.09
N LEU A 191 -30.66 22.71 31.26
CA LEU A 191 -31.37 21.90 32.25
C LEU A 191 -32.59 22.63 32.84
N ASP A 192 -32.41 23.90 33.24
CA ASP A 192 -33.50 24.74 33.75
C ASP A 192 -34.63 24.90 32.72
N ALA A 193 -34.25 25.04 31.46
CA ALA A 193 -35.17 25.17 30.34
C ALA A 193 -35.92 23.88 30.00
N LEU A 194 -35.31 22.72 30.24
CA LEU A 194 -35.89 21.40 29.98
C LEU A 194 -36.79 20.91 31.13
N ASP A 195 -36.58 21.41 32.35
CA ASP A 195 -37.26 20.96 33.57
C ASP A 195 -37.14 19.44 33.77
N LEU A 196 -35.92 18.92 33.57
CA LEU A 196 -35.58 17.50 33.69
C LEU A 196 -34.38 17.31 34.63
N ASN A 197 -34.32 16.16 35.31
CA ASN A 197 -33.11 15.79 36.02
C ASN A 197 -31.98 15.48 35.02
N PRO A 198 -30.72 15.82 35.33
CA PRO A 198 -29.59 15.61 34.42
C PRO A 198 -29.49 14.18 33.87
N GLU A 199 -29.76 13.16 34.69
CA GLU A 199 -29.64 11.75 34.29
C GLU A 199 -30.71 11.32 33.27
N GLN A 200 -31.75 12.13 33.06
CA GLN A 200 -32.78 11.92 32.04
C GLN A 200 -32.38 12.49 30.68
N VAL A 201 -31.38 13.36 30.63
CA VAL A 201 -30.86 13.95 29.40
C VAL A 201 -29.74 13.06 28.86
N VAL A 202 -29.82 12.76 27.56
CA VAL A 202 -28.73 12.10 26.83
C VAL A 202 -28.16 13.10 25.82
N HIS A 203 -26.88 13.46 25.98
CA HIS A 203 -26.20 14.36 25.07
C HIS A 203 -25.22 13.62 24.15
N ILE A 204 -25.19 14.01 22.87
CA ILE A 204 -24.23 13.57 21.86
C ILE A 204 -23.53 14.79 21.28
N GLY A 205 -22.19 14.79 21.32
CA GLY A 205 -21.35 15.83 20.73
C GLY A 205 -19.92 15.33 20.48
N ASP A 206 -19.13 16.10 19.76
CA ASP A 206 -17.78 15.71 19.31
C ASP A 206 -16.67 16.22 20.24
N ASN A 207 -16.93 17.26 21.03
CA ASN A 207 -15.94 17.88 21.90
C ASN A 207 -15.82 17.16 23.25
N GLU A 208 -14.62 16.67 23.57
CA GLU A 208 -14.38 15.92 24.81
C GLU A 208 -14.64 16.75 26.08
N VAL A 209 -14.36 18.05 26.08
CA VAL A 209 -14.59 18.89 27.27
C VAL A 209 -16.03 19.42 27.29
N ALA A 210 -16.42 20.12 26.24
CA ALA A 210 -17.68 20.87 26.17
C ALA A 210 -18.93 19.97 26.06
N ASP A 211 -18.82 18.81 25.40
CA ASP A 211 -19.95 17.90 25.17
C ASP A 211 -19.89 16.64 26.04
N VAL A 212 -18.77 16.37 26.71
CA VAL A 212 -18.57 15.09 27.38
C VAL A 212 -18.18 15.25 28.85
N GLU A 213 -17.11 15.98 29.19
CA GLU A 213 -16.67 16.16 30.58
C GLU A 213 -17.64 17.05 31.38
N VAL A 214 -17.84 18.30 30.94
CA VAL A 214 -18.68 19.28 31.65
C VAL A 214 -20.13 18.80 31.86
N PRO A 215 -20.87 18.35 30.83
CA PRO A 215 -22.22 17.83 31.04
C PRO A 215 -22.24 16.56 31.91
N ARG A 216 -21.22 15.71 31.85
CA ARG A 216 -21.15 14.51 32.70
C ARG A 216 -20.97 14.88 34.17
N ASP A 217 -20.19 15.91 34.48
CA ASP A 217 -20.02 16.39 35.85
C ASP A 217 -21.32 16.95 36.45
N LEU A 218 -22.23 17.42 35.60
CA LEU A 218 -23.59 17.82 35.96
C LEU A 218 -24.57 16.64 36.06
N GLY A 219 -24.15 15.40 35.76
CA GLY A 219 -24.98 14.19 35.80
C GLY A 219 -25.65 13.82 34.47
N ILE A 220 -25.39 14.56 33.39
CA ILE A 220 -25.94 14.26 32.06
C ILE A 220 -25.28 13.00 31.49
N ARG A 221 -26.07 12.14 30.83
CA ARG A 221 -25.54 10.96 30.13
C ARG A 221 -24.91 11.39 28.81
N THR A 222 -23.61 11.22 28.64
CA THR A 222 -22.90 11.69 27.44
C THR A 222 -22.46 10.54 26.53
N VAL A 223 -22.51 10.77 25.22
CA VAL A 223 -21.87 9.94 24.20
C VAL A 223 -20.92 10.80 23.41
N HIS A 224 -19.63 10.49 23.52
CA HIS A 224 -18.61 11.13 22.71
C HIS A 224 -18.69 10.62 21.27
N TYR A 225 -19.05 11.51 20.35
CA TYR A 225 -19.07 11.24 18.92
C TYR A 225 -17.74 11.66 18.31
N GLU A 226 -16.68 10.95 18.68
CA GLU A 226 -15.31 11.31 18.33
C GLU A 226 -15.11 11.38 16.81
N ARG A 227 -14.83 12.57 16.28
CA ARG A 227 -14.60 12.76 14.86
C ARG A 227 -13.34 12.03 14.37
N LEU A 228 -12.23 12.11 15.09
CA LEU A 228 -10.93 11.55 14.67
C LEU A 228 -10.25 10.82 15.83
N ASP A 229 -10.25 9.49 15.80
CA ASP A 229 -9.50 8.66 16.75
C ASP A 229 -7.98 8.73 16.52
N GLU A 230 -7.19 8.34 17.54
CA GLU A 230 -5.72 8.40 17.50
C GLU A 230 -5.12 7.64 16.32
N GLN A 231 -5.63 6.43 16.03
CA GLN A 231 -5.15 5.61 14.93
C GLN A 231 -5.40 6.29 13.58
N PHE A 232 -6.53 6.95 13.40
CA PHE A 232 -6.86 7.65 12.16
C PHE A 232 -6.10 8.98 12.04
N ARG A 233 -5.81 9.67 13.15
CA ARG A 233 -4.88 10.82 13.14
C ARG A 233 -3.50 10.43 12.62
N ALA A 234 -2.97 9.26 13.00
CA ALA A 234 -1.71 8.76 12.46
C ALA A 234 -1.79 8.49 10.93
N VAL A 235 -2.93 8.00 10.44
CA VAL A 235 -3.18 7.83 9.00
C VAL A 235 -3.21 9.18 8.28
N LEU A 236 -3.89 10.19 8.84
CA LEU A 236 -3.99 11.53 8.26
C LEU A 236 -2.65 12.28 8.29
N ASP A 237 -1.87 12.14 9.36
CA ASP A 237 -0.52 12.69 9.49
C ASP A 237 0.42 12.13 8.42
N ARG A 238 0.38 10.80 8.20
CA ARG A 238 1.09 10.13 7.10
C ARG A 238 0.68 10.66 5.71
N GLU A 239 -0.59 11.01 5.55
CA GLU A 239 -1.13 11.62 4.32
C GLU A 239 -0.86 13.13 4.22
N ARG A 240 -0.18 13.70 5.22
CA ARG A 240 0.12 15.13 5.36
C ARG A 240 -1.14 16.00 5.33
N GLU A 241 -2.23 15.47 5.85
CA GLU A 241 -3.46 16.23 6.00
C GLU A 241 -3.29 17.23 7.14
N PRO A 242 -3.38 18.54 6.89
CA PRO A 242 -3.23 19.54 7.94
C PRO A 242 -4.43 19.49 8.86
N LEU A 243 -4.22 19.13 10.13
CA LEU A 243 -5.29 19.00 11.13
C LEU A 243 -5.35 20.20 12.08
N GLY A 244 -4.24 20.90 12.30
CA GLY A 244 -4.16 22.05 13.18
C GLY A 244 -4.83 23.28 12.57
N LEU A 245 -5.43 24.15 13.38
CA LEU A 245 -6.09 25.37 12.90
C LEU A 245 -5.11 26.33 12.21
N ALA A 246 -3.85 26.38 12.68
CA ALA A 246 -2.80 27.24 12.15
C ALA A 246 -2.06 26.65 10.93
N ASP A 247 -2.28 25.37 10.63
CA ASP A 247 -1.61 24.68 9.52
C ASP A 247 -2.04 25.29 8.17
N PRO A 248 -1.19 25.19 7.13
CA PRO A 248 -1.52 25.66 5.79
C PRO A 248 -2.78 24.98 5.24
N VAL A 249 -3.35 25.55 4.17
CA VAL A 249 -4.43 24.91 3.41
C VAL A 249 -3.90 23.59 2.85
N ALA A 250 -4.73 22.54 2.89
CA ALA A 250 -4.34 21.22 2.39
C ALA A 250 -3.95 21.28 0.90
N GLU A 251 -2.88 20.58 0.53
CA GLU A 251 -2.33 20.58 -0.83
C GLU A 251 -3.34 20.13 -1.88
N HIS A 252 -4.20 19.17 -1.52
CA HIS A 252 -5.22 18.59 -2.39
C HIS A 252 -6.63 19.09 -2.07
N LEU A 253 -6.77 20.23 -1.39
CA LEU A 253 -8.07 20.86 -1.19
C LEU A 253 -8.57 21.42 -2.53
N ASP A 254 -9.70 20.90 -3.00
CA ASP A 254 -10.39 21.45 -4.16
C ASP A 254 -11.16 22.72 -3.77
N THR A 255 -10.98 23.81 -4.50
CA THR A 255 -11.61 25.11 -4.18
C THR A 255 -13.11 25.13 -4.44
N GLU A 256 -13.67 24.11 -5.09
CA GLU A 256 -15.11 23.99 -5.33
C GLU A 256 -15.75 22.89 -4.49
N GLN A 257 -15.04 21.79 -4.23
CA GLN A 257 -15.57 20.58 -3.59
C GLN A 257 -14.93 20.24 -2.23
N GLY A 258 -13.93 21.01 -1.77
CA GLY A 258 -13.19 20.74 -0.54
C GLY A 258 -12.34 19.48 -0.68
N ASP A 259 -12.44 18.56 0.28
CA ASP A 259 -11.83 17.23 0.18
C ASP A 259 -12.86 16.16 -0.25
N TYR A 260 -13.97 16.59 -0.84
CA TYR A 260 -15.09 15.73 -1.24
C TYR A 260 -15.79 15.04 -0.06
N GLY A 261 -15.46 15.40 1.19
CA GLY A 261 -15.90 14.73 2.40
C GLY A 261 -15.14 13.44 2.70
N LEU A 262 -14.01 13.19 2.03
CA LEU A 262 -13.22 11.98 2.23
C LEU A 262 -12.74 11.84 3.68
N THR A 263 -12.20 12.90 4.29
CA THR A 263 -11.66 12.83 5.65
C THR A 263 -12.74 12.47 6.65
N SER A 264 -13.83 13.23 6.67
CA SER A 264 -14.94 13.05 7.61
C SER A 264 -15.68 11.71 7.40
N LEU A 265 -15.91 11.30 6.15
CA LEU A 265 -16.60 10.03 5.88
C LEU A 265 -15.75 8.82 6.25
N ARG A 266 -14.43 8.85 6.00
CA ARG A 266 -13.51 7.81 6.44
C ARG A 266 -13.55 7.68 7.96
N ALA A 267 -13.48 8.79 8.67
CA ALA A 267 -13.53 8.79 10.12
C ALA A 267 -14.84 8.20 10.67
N LYS A 268 -15.97 8.64 10.11
CA LYS A 268 -17.29 8.08 10.43
C LYS A 268 -17.38 6.58 10.13
N THR A 269 -16.85 6.16 9.00
CA THR A 269 -16.82 4.73 8.63
C THR A 269 -16.04 3.94 9.68
N LEU A 270 -14.90 4.45 10.14
CA LEU A 270 -14.05 3.78 11.12
C LEU A 270 -14.71 3.57 12.49
N GLN A 271 -15.67 4.42 12.89
CA GLN A 271 -16.47 4.23 14.11
C GLN A 271 -17.33 2.96 14.09
N ARG A 272 -17.49 2.32 12.92
CA ARG A 272 -18.23 1.05 12.74
C ARG A 272 -17.37 -0.18 12.92
N ALA A 273 -16.07 -0.03 13.17
CA ALA A 273 -15.19 -1.14 13.47
C ALA A 273 -15.72 -1.92 14.68
N ASP A 274 -15.71 -3.25 14.60
CA ASP A 274 -16.09 -4.10 15.73
C ASP A 274 -15.02 -3.98 16.84
N PRO A 275 -15.36 -3.42 18.03
CA PRO A 275 -14.42 -3.29 19.12
C PRO A 275 -13.98 -4.64 19.68
N GLY A 276 -14.78 -5.70 19.49
CA GLY A 276 -14.50 -7.08 19.93
C GLY A 276 -13.64 -7.89 18.96
N ALA A 277 -13.36 -7.39 17.76
CA ALA A 277 -12.52 -8.09 16.79
C ALA A 277 -11.06 -8.17 17.26
N GLN A 278 -10.38 -9.26 16.89
CA GLN A 278 -8.94 -9.40 17.14
C GLN A 278 -8.16 -8.26 16.46
N ILE A 279 -7.08 -7.81 17.10
CA ILE A 279 -6.31 -6.64 16.64
C ILE A 279 -5.91 -6.76 15.16
N PRO A 280 -5.31 -7.87 14.66
CA PRO A 280 -4.94 -7.96 13.25
C PRO A 280 -6.11 -7.85 12.27
N VAL A 281 -7.27 -8.41 12.65
CA VAL A 281 -8.50 -8.35 11.85
C VAL A 281 -9.06 -6.93 11.84
N ARG A 282 -9.05 -6.25 13.00
CA ARG A 282 -9.50 -4.86 13.13
C ARG A 282 -8.59 -3.91 12.34
N THR A 283 -7.27 -4.05 12.44
CA THR A 283 -6.30 -3.27 11.66
C THR A 283 -6.50 -3.48 10.16
N ALA A 284 -6.67 -4.74 9.71
CA ALA A 284 -6.96 -5.06 8.32
C ALA A 284 -8.28 -4.41 7.83
N TRP A 285 -9.35 -4.50 8.63
CA TRP A 285 -10.62 -3.85 8.34
C TRP A 285 -10.50 -2.33 8.22
N ARG A 286 -9.79 -1.69 9.17
CA ARG A 286 -9.54 -0.24 9.16
C ARG A 286 -8.72 0.18 7.94
N TYR A 287 -7.73 -0.60 7.52
CA TYR A 287 -6.99 -0.37 6.28
C TYR A 287 -7.91 -0.44 5.06
N GLY A 288 -8.78 -1.44 5.02
CA GLY A 288 -9.83 -1.56 4.00
C GLY A 288 -10.78 -0.36 3.95
N ALA A 289 -11.27 0.09 5.10
CA ALA A 289 -12.23 1.19 5.21
C ALA A 289 -11.63 2.58 4.98
N SER A 290 -10.38 2.79 5.39
CA SER A 290 -9.74 4.12 5.34
C SER A 290 -8.78 4.31 4.18
N VAL A 291 -8.18 3.25 3.62
CA VAL A 291 -7.19 3.38 2.53
C VAL A 291 -7.77 2.88 1.21
N LEU A 292 -8.06 1.57 1.11
CA LEU A 292 -8.48 0.97 -0.15
C LEU A 292 -9.94 1.29 -0.52
N GLY A 293 -10.82 1.44 0.47
CA GLY A 293 -12.24 1.74 0.31
C GLY A 293 -12.48 3.02 -0.50
N PRO A 294 -11.92 4.16 -0.08
CA PRO A 294 -12.01 5.41 -0.84
C PRO A 294 -11.45 5.29 -2.26
N VAL A 295 -10.28 4.68 -2.41
CA VAL A 295 -9.59 4.56 -3.69
C VAL A 295 -10.37 3.71 -4.68
N LEU A 296 -10.84 2.54 -4.25
CA LEU A 296 -11.62 1.63 -5.08
C LEU A 296 -13.04 2.13 -5.34
N THR A 297 -13.62 2.92 -4.42
CA THR A 297 -14.89 3.62 -4.66
C THR A 297 -14.72 4.66 -5.77
N GLY A 298 -13.66 5.47 -5.72
CA GLY A 298 -13.38 6.44 -6.79
C GLY A 298 -13.07 5.79 -8.13
N PHE A 299 -12.32 4.68 -8.12
CA PHE A 299 -12.08 3.88 -9.32
C PHE A 299 -13.39 3.33 -9.90
N ALA A 300 -14.25 2.74 -9.07
CA ALA A 300 -15.55 2.22 -9.50
C ALA A 300 -16.47 3.31 -10.07
N GLU A 301 -16.54 4.48 -9.43
CA GLU A 301 -17.30 5.63 -9.95
C GLU A 301 -16.74 6.13 -11.29
N TRP A 302 -15.41 6.17 -11.43
CA TRP A 302 -14.75 6.58 -12.67
C TRP A 302 -15.01 5.60 -13.81
N VAL A 303 -14.88 4.30 -13.56
CA VAL A 303 -15.18 3.25 -14.55
C VAL A 303 -16.64 3.32 -14.99
N ALA A 304 -17.58 3.38 -14.02
CA ALA A 304 -19.00 3.48 -14.33
C ALA A 304 -19.35 4.76 -15.13
N LEU A 305 -18.69 5.88 -14.84
CA LEU A 305 -18.86 7.12 -15.60
C LEU A 305 -18.34 6.97 -17.03
N ARG A 306 -17.12 6.45 -17.20
CA ARG A 306 -16.49 6.28 -18.51
C ARG A 306 -17.30 5.35 -19.40
N ALA A 307 -17.71 4.21 -18.86
CA ALA A 307 -18.54 3.23 -19.57
C ALA A 307 -19.89 3.84 -19.99
N HIS A 308 -20.55 4.56 -19.10
CA HIS A 308 -21.81 5.24 -19.42
C HIS A 308 -21.63 6.30 -20.53
N GLN A 309 -20.56 7.11 -20.45
CA GLN A 309 -20.24 8.12 -21.46
C GLN A 309 -19.87 7.54 -22.83
N SER A 310 -19.21 6.38 -22.86
CA SER A 310 -18.87 5.68 -24.11
C SER A 310 -20.00 4.81 -24.66
N GLY A 311 -21.13 4.70 -23.96
CA GLY A 311 -22.24 3.80 -24.32
C GLY A 311 -21.93 2.32 -24.09
N THR A 312 -20.87 2.01 -23.34
CA THR A 312 -20.48 0.63 -23.00
C THR A 312 -21.35 0.13 -21.85
N ARG A 313 -22.30 -0.75 -22.15
CA ARG A 313 -23.23 -1.30 -21.15
C ARG A 313 -22.64 -2.41 -20.29
N VAL A 314 -21.80 -3.27 -20.87
CA VAL A 314 -21.23 -4.43 -20.16
C VAL A 314 -19.72 -4.27 -20.02
N LEU A 315 -19.24 -4.40 -18.79
CA LEU A 315 -17.83 -4.38 -18.43
C LEU A 315 -17.39 -5.76 -17.95
N TRP A 316 -16.16 -6.15 -18.28
CA TRP A 316 -15.64 -7.48 -18.00
C TRP A 316 -14.48 -7.41 -17.01
N CYS A 317 -14.69 -7.93 -15.80
CA CYS A 317 -13.66 -7.93 -14.77
C CYS A 317 -13.00 -9.32 -14.69
N PRO A 318 -11.71 -9.47 -15.08
CA PRO A 318 -11.02 -10.76 -14.96
C PRO A 318 -11.08 -11.34 -13.54
N MET A 319 -11.35 -12.63 -13.43
CA MET A 319 -11.38 -13.35 -12.15
C MET A 319 -10.03 -13.29 -11.42
N ARG A 320 -10.07 -13.58 -10.11
CA ARG A 320 -9.18 -13.11 -9.04
C ARG A 320 -9.66 -11.76 -8.48
N GLU A 321 -9.52 -10.65 -9.17
CA GLU A 321 -10.00 -9.35 -8.67
C GLU A 321 -11.46 -9.08 -9.06
N GLY A 322 -11.96 -9.79 -10.07
CA GLY A 322 -13.19 -9.47 -10.78
C GLY A 322 -14.48 -9.52 -9.96
N THR A 323 -14.59 -10.44 -8.99
CA THR A 323 -15.77 -10.52 -8.11
C THR A 323 -15.96 -9.24 -7.32
N MET A 324 -14.88 -8.71 -6.76
CA MET A 324 -14.94 -7.49 -5.96
C MET A 324 -15.08 -6.25 -6.84
N LEU A 325 -14.29 -6.13 -7.91
CA LEU A 325 -14.38 -4.98 -8.80
C LEU A 325 -15.77 -4.84 -9.45
N SER A 326 -16.34 -5.94 -9.95
CA SER A 326 -17.68 -5.91 -10.55
C SER A 326 -18.75 -5.48 -9.55
N ALA A 327 -18.70 -5.98 -8.31
CA ALA A 327 -19.61 -5.57 -7.26
C ALA A 327 -19.50 -4.06 -6.95
N LEU A 328 -18.28 -3.54 -6.81
CA LEU A 328 -18.06 -2.12 -6.53
C LEU A 328 -18.56 -1.23 -7.68
N ILE A 329 -18.30 -1.61 -8.93
CA ILE A 329 -18.74 -0.86 -10.12
C ILE A 329 -20.26 -0.87 -10.23
N ASN A 330 -20.90 -2.02 -10.04
CA ASN A 330 -22.36 -2.14 -10.07
C ASN A 330 -23.02 -1.29 -8.98
N ASN A 331 -22.47 -1.31 -7.77
CA ASN A 331 -22.95 -0.46 -6.68
C ASN A 331 -22.83 1.03 -7.02
N ALA A 332 -21.70 1.46 -7.60
CA ALA A 332 -21.48 2.85 -8.01
C ALA A 332 -22.41 3.26 -9.17
N ALA A 333 -22.61 2.38 -10.15
CA ALA A 333 -23.55 2.61 -11.25
C ALA A 333 -24.99 2.75 -10.74
N GLN A 334 -25.43 1.82 -9.88
CA GLN A 334 -26.77 1.84 -9.29
C GLN A 334 -26.99 3.11 -8.45
N ALA A 335 -26.05 3.48 -7.59
CA ALA A 335 -26.15 4.66 -6.72
C ALA A 335 -26.29 5.97 -7.50
N ARG A 336 -25.80 6.02 -8.75
CA ARG A 336 -25.84 7.18 -9.64
C ARG A 336 -26.84 7.03 -10.80
N GLY A 337 -27.63 5.95 -10.83
CA GLY A 337 -28.59 5.68 -11.90
C GLY A 337 -27.98 5.51 -13.30
N ARG A 338 -26.78 4.92 -13.39
CA ARG A 338 -26.07 4.69 -14.66
C ARG A 338 -26.40 3.31 -15.23
N ASP A 339 -26.67 3.25 -16.53
CA ASP A 339 -26.93 2.00 -17.30
C ASP A 339 -25.62 1.27 -17.63
N VAL A 340 -24.99 0.68 -16.61
CA VAL A 340 -23.73 -0.07 -16.72
C VAL A 340 -23.79 -1.31 -15.82
N GLU A 341 -23.37 -2.45 -16.36
CA GLU A 341 -23.26 -3.72 -15.66
C GLU A 341 -21.84 -4.28 -15.79
N ALA A 342 -21.15 -4.43 -14.68
CA ALA A 342 -19.87 -5.13 -14.61
C ALA A 342 -20.08 -6.59 -14.22
N ARG A 343 -19.41 -7.49 -14.94
CA ARG A 343 -19.50 -8.94 -14.77
C ARG A 343 -18.11 -9.54 -14.60
N PRO A 344 -17.93 -10.50 -13.67
CA PRO A 344 -16.71 -11.28 -13.62
C PRO A 344 -16.56 -12.16 -14.88
N VAL A 345 -15.32 -12.36 -15.35
CA VAL A 345 -15.00 -13.25 -16.47
C VAL A 345 -13.75 -14.07 -16.18
N TRP A 346 -13.77 -15.36 -16.50
CA TRP A 346 -12.59 -16.21 -16.37
C TRP A 346 -11.56 -15.84 -17.43
N LEU A 347 -10.55 -15.08 -17.00
CA LEU A 347 -9.38 -14.72 -17.77
C LEU A 347 -8.19 -14.70 -16.81
N SER A 348 -7.06 -15.25 -17.23
CA SER A 348 -5.80 -15.12 -16.49
C SER A 348 -4.67 -14.84 -17.45
N ARG A 349 -3.67 -14.11 -16.94
CA ARG A 349 -2.42 -13.87 -17.66
C ARG A 349 -1.77 -15.17 -18.13
N HIS A 350 -1.86 -16.23 -17.31
CA HIS A 350 -1.35 -17.56 -17.64
C HIS A 350 -2.01 -18.13 -18.90
N VAL A 351 -3.35 -18.24 -18.92
CA VAL A 351 -4.08 -18.84 -20.04
C VAL A 351 -3.99 -17.99 -21.30
N THR A 352 -4.12 -16.66 -21.19
CA THR A 352 -4.08 -15.78 -22.36
C THR A 352 -2.70 -15.76 -23.02
N SER A 353 -1.61 -15.80 -22.24
CA SER A 353 -0.25 -15.85 -22.80
C SER A 353 0.02 -17.15 -23.57
N ILE A 354 -0.47 -18.29 -23.09
CA ILE A 354 -0.34 -19.56 -23.82
C ILE A 354 -1.20 -19.54 -25.09
N ALA A 355 -2.44 -19.06 -25.01
CA ALA A 355 -3.34 -18.96 -26.15
C ALA A 355 -2.81 -18.04 -27.26
N ALA A 356 -2.02 -17.03 -26.90
CA ALA A 356 -1.39 -16.09 -27.83
C ALA A 356 -0.03 -16.56 -28.37
N LEU A 357 0.55 -17.63 -27.82
CA LEU A 357 1.88 -18.12 -28.23
C LEU A 357 1.91 -18.48 -29.72
N ASP A 358 3.03 -18.16 -30.39
CA ASP A 358 3.34 -18.65 -31.74
C ASP A 358 4.39 -19.77 -31.67
N PRO A 359 4.01 -21.05 -31.81
CA PRO A 359 4.93 -22.19 -31.79
C PRO A 359 5.97 -22.20 -32.92
N ALA A 360 5.74 -21.42 -33.99
CA ALA A 360 6.67 -21.33 -35.11
C ALA A 360 7.81 -20.33 -34.86
N ASP A 361 7.67 -19.46 -33.86
CA ASP A 361 8.65 -18.44 -33.49
C ASP A 361 9.35 -18.80 -32.16
N PRO A 362 10.63 -19.22 -32.20
CA PRO A 362 11.42 -19.45 -30.99
C PRO A 362 11.51 -18.21 -30.08
N GLY A 363 11.42 -17.00 -30.65
CA GLY A 363 11.39 -15.75 -29.89
C GLY A 363 10.16 -15.65 -28.98
N SER A 364 8.99 -16.07 -29.48
CA SER A 364 7.74 -16.12 -28.72
C SER A 364 7.85 -17.01 -27.47
N LEU A 365 8.44 -18.20 -27.60
CA LEU A 365 8.63 -19.11 -26.48
C LEU A 365 9.67 -18.60 -25.47
N ARG A 366 10.77 -18.00 -25.96
CA ARG A 366 11.77 -17.35 -25.09
C ARG A 366 11.15 -16.22 -24.27
N GLU A 367 10.32 -15.38 -24.88
CA GLU A 367 9.60 -14.32 -24.17
C GLU A 367 8.63 -14.88 -23.14
N PHE A 368 7.86 -15.92 -23.49
CA PHE A 368 6.95 -16.60 -22.57
C PHE A 368 7.68 -17.15 -21.33
N ILE A 369 8.85 -17.75 -21.51
CA ILE A 369 9.67 -18.28 -20.40
C ILE A 369 10.22 -17.13 -19.56
N ARG A 370 10.81 -16.09 -20.18
CA ARG A 370 11.46 -14.97 -19.47
C ARG A 370 10.51 -14.15 -18.62
N GLN A 371 9.23 -14.08 -18.99
CA GLN A 371 8.23 -13.38 -18.21
C GLN A 371 7.84 -14.13 -16.92
N ARG A 372 8.21 -15.41 -16.78
CA ARG A 372 7.92 -16.25 -15.61
C ARG A 372 9.16 -16.38 -14.74
N TYR A 373 8.96 -16.49 -13.44
CA TYR A 373 10.06 -16.62 -12.51
C TYR A 373 10.20 -18.00 -11.91
N ALA A 374 11.47 -18.41 -11.80
CA ALA A 374 11.87 -19.68 -11.23
C ALA A 374 11.09 -20.88 -11.80
N LEU A 375 10.65 -20.77 -13.05
CA LEU A 375 9.90 -21.81 -13.73
C LEU A 375 10.84 -22.99 -13.98
N THR A 376 10.50 -24.18 -13.50
CA THR A 376 11.25 -25.38 -13.85
C THR A 376 10.89 -25.88 -15.24
N VAL A 377 11.77 -26.66 -15.86
CA VAL A 377 11.45 -27.33 -17.12
C VAL A 377 10.19 -28.19 -16.98
N ARG A 378 10.01 -28.90 -15.86
CA ARG A 378 8.80 -29.67 -15.55
C ARG A 378 7.55 -28.80 -15.55
N GLN A 379 7.59 -27.65 -14.89
CA GLN A 379 6.46 -26.72 -14.84
C GLN A 379 6.15 -26.09 -16.21
N LEU A 380 7.19 -25.79 -17.00
CA LEU A 380 7.04 -25.34 -18.38
C LEU A 380 6.33 -26.41 -19.24
N LEU A 381 6.81 -27.66 -19.18
CA LEU A 381 6.20 -28.77 -19.93
C LEU A 381 4.75 -29.00 -19.49
N GLN A 382 4.46 -28.94 -18.18
CA GLN A 382 3.10 -29.02 -17.66
C GLN A 382 2.20 -27.89 -18.19
N ALA A 383 2.67 -26.64 -18.18
CA ALA A 383 1.93 -25.51 -18.72
C ALA A 383 1.66 -25.64 -20.23
N LEU A 384 2.57 -26.29 -20.97
CA LEU A 384 2.43 -26.57 -22.39
C LEU A 384 1.75 -27.94 -22.68
N HIS A 385 1.20 -28.60 -21.67
CA HIS A 385 0.60 -29.95 -21.74
C HIS A 385 1.48 -31.00 -22.44
N LEU A 386 2.80 -30.90 -22.27
CA LEU A 386 3.78 -31.88 -22.73
C LEU A 386 4.19 -32.78 -21.57
N ARG A 387 4.35 -34.08 -21.82
CA ARG A 387 4.89 -35.01 -20.83
C ARG A 387 6.41 -35.06 -20.95
N PRO A 388 7.15 -35.32 -19.86
CA PRO A 388 8.59 -35.52 -19.93
C PRO A 388 9.04 -36.55 -20.98
N GLY A 389 8.26 -37.63 -21.17
CA GLY A 389 8.54 -38.65 -22.18
C GLY A 389 8.34 -38.18 -23.63
N ASP A 390 7.59 -37.10 -23.86
CA ASP A 390 7.43 -36.51 -25.19
C ASP A 390 8.71 -35.74 -25.58
N VAL A 391 9.53 -35.30 -24.62
CA VAL A 391 10.76 -34.51 -24.84
C VAL A 391 11.99 -35.16 -24.18
N PRO A 392 12.48 -36.33 -24.66
CA PRO A 392 13.60 -37.06 -24.05
C PRO A 392 14.88 -36.23 -23.81
N PRO A 393 15.29 -35.29 -24.68
CA PRO A 393 16.47 -34.47 -24.42
C PRO A 393 16.41 -33.62 -23.15
N LEU A 394 15.22 -33.37 -22.60
CA LEU A 394 15.03 -32.56 -21.39
C LEU A 394 14.82 -33.40 -20.12
N ALA A 395 14.89 -34.74 -20.20
CA ALA A 395 14.57 -35.63 -19.08
C ALA A 395 15.47 -35.41 -17.85
N GLU A 396 16.74 -35.06 -18.05
CA GLU A 396 17.70 -34.77 -16.96
C GLU A 396 17.57 -33.34 -16.43
N LEU A 397 16.83 -32.46 -17.12
CA LEU A 397 16.67 -31.05 -16.78
C LEU A 397 15.31 -30.73 -16.15
N LEU A 398 14.45 -31.73 -15.91
CA LEU A 398 13.07 -31.52 -15.47
C LEU A 398 12.95 -30.62 -14.23
N ASP A 399 13.83 -30.82 -13.26
CA ASP A 399 13.80 -30.07 -11.99
C ASP A 399 14.79 -28.88 -12.02
N THR A 400 15.40 -28.58 -13.17
CA THR A 400 16.23 -27.40 -13.37
C THR A 400 15.36 -26.16 -13.53
N VAL A 401 15.71 -25.11 -12.79
CA VAL A 401 15.08 -23.79 -12.87
C VAL A 401 15.57 -23.06 -14.12
N LEU A 402 14.64 -22.45 -14.87
CA LEU A 402 14.93 -21.64 -16.06
C LEU A 402 15.34 -20.21 -15.64
N ASP A 403 16.52 -20.09 -15.00
CA ASP A 403 17.00 -18.83 -14.41
C ASP A 403 18.18 -18.17 -15.16
N ASN A 404 18.67 -18.81 -16.23
CA ASN A 404 19.79 -18.35 -17.05
C ASN A 404 19.51 -18.53 -18.54
N ASP A 405 20.05 -17.60 -19.35
CA ASP A 405 19.79 -17.52 -20.79
C ASP A 405 20.20 -18.79 -21.53
N ARG A 406 21.31 -19.43 -21.16
CA ARG A 406 21.77 -20.66 -21.82
C ARG A 406 20.75 -21.80 -21.69
N THR A 407 20.14 -21.95 -20.51
CA THR A 407 19.15 -23.02 -20.26
C THR A 407 17.82 -22.67 -20.92
N VAL A 408 17.40 -21.40 -20.85
CA VAL A 408 16.19 -20.92 -21.53
C VAL A 408 16.29 -21.13 -23.05
N ASP A 409 17.44 -20.81 -23.63
CA ASP A 409 17.72 -20.96 -25.05
C ASP A 409 17.70 -22.43 -25.45
N LEU A 410 18.44 -23.29 -24.73
CA LEU A 410 18.46 -24.74 -24.97
C LEU A 410 17.04 -25.34 -24.95
N VAL A 411 16.25 -25.02 -23.94
CA VAL A 411 14.89 -25.55 -23.78
C VAL A 411 13.97 -25.03 -24.88
N SER A 412 14.09 -23.75 -25.23
CA SER A 412 13.30 -23.14 -26.31
C SER A 412 13.63 -23.76 -27.67
N ASP A 413 14.91 -23.96 -27.95
CA ASP A 413 15.39 -24.53 -29.21
C ASP A 413 14.96 -26.00 -29.32
N VAL A 414 15.11 -26.81 -28.25
CA VAL A 414 14.64 -28.21 -28.23
C VAL A 414 13.12 -28.31 -28.52
N LEU A 415 12.31 -27.44 -27.92
CA LEU A 415 10.86 -27.45 -28.10
C LEU A 415 10.41 -26.98 -29.49
N THR A 416 11.23 -26.18 -30.19
CA THR A 416 10.84 -25.55 -31.46
C THR A 416 11.54 -26.12 -32.68
N GLU A 417 12.72 -26.74 -32.56
CA GLU A 417 13.47 -27.31 -33.70
C GLU A 417 12.85 -28.61 -34.23
N THR A 418 12.36 -29.47 -33.34
CA THR A 418 11.83 -30.79 -33.74
C THR A 418 10.43 -30.66 -34.30
N ALA A 419 10.21 -31.02 -35.57
CA ALA A 419 8.92 -30.88 -36.25
C ALA A 419 7.76 -31.57 -35.50
N HIS A 420 8.01 -32.73 -34.88
CA HIS A 420 6.99 -33.42 -34.07
C HIS A 420 6.57 -32.61 -32.84
N LEU A 421 7.54 -32.06 -32.09
CA LEU A 421 7.28 -31.24 -30.90
C LEU A 421 6.61 -29.92 -31.27
N ARG A 422 7.07 -29.27 -32.34
CA ARG A 422 6.43 -28.06 -32.88
C ARG A 422 4.97 -28.31 -33.24
N ASN A 423 4.66 -29.44 -33.88
CA ASN A 423 3.29 -29.82 -34.21
C ASN A 423 2.46 -30.10 -32.96
N GLN A 424 3.01 -30.81 -31.96
CA GLN A 424 2.32 -31.04 -30.68
C GLN A 424 2.03 -29.72 -29.96
N LEU A 425 3.01 -28.82 -29.88
CA LEU A 425 2.86 -27.50 -29.29
C LEU A 425 1.80 -26.67 -30.02
N THR A 426 1.79 -26.73 -31.36
CA THR A 426 0.77 -26.09 -32.19
C THR A 426 -0.63 -26.61 -31.89
N VAL A 427 -0.80 -27.92 -31.77
CA VAL A 427 -2.09 -28.52 -31.39
C VAL A 427 -2.51 -28.08 -29.99
N THR A 428 -1.60 -28.10 -29.01
CA THR A 428 -1.92 -27.66 -27.64
C THR A 428 -2.33 -26.20 -27.58
N VAL A 429 -1.53 -25.30 -28.13
CA VAL A 429 -1.79 -23.86 -28.12
C VAL A 429 -3.10 -23.53 -28.83
N THR A 430 -3.34 -24.15 -30.00
CA THR A 430 -4.59 -23.96 -30.75
C THR A 430 -5.80 -24.42 -29.95
N ARG A 431 -5.72 -25.58 -29.30
CA ARG A 431 -6.81 -26.09 -28.45
C ARG A 431 -7.10 -25.19 -27.25
N ILE A 432 -6.06 -24.67 -26.58
CA ILE A 432 -6.23 -23.71 -25.48
C ILE A 432 -6.87 -22.42 -26.00
N ARG A 433 -6.41 -21.89 -27.15
CA ARG A 433 -7.00 -20.72 -27.80
C ARG A 433 -8.47 -20.93 -28.13
N GLU A 434 -8.84 -22.06 -28.71
CA GLU A 434 -10.24 -22.40 -29.02
C GLU A 434 -11.12 -22.46 -27.77
N ARG A 435 -10.60 -23.02 -26.67
CA ARG A 435 -11.32 -23.06 -25.38
C ARG A 435 -11.53 -21.66 -24.81
N VAL A 436 -10.51 -20.80 -24.84
CA VAL A 436 -10.64 -19.39 -24.44
C VAL A 436 -11.70 -18.68 -25.29
N VAL A 437 -11.59 -18.77 -26.62
CA VAL A 437 -12.55 -18.11 -27.54
C VAL A 437 -13.97 -18.65 -27.35
N ARG A 438 -14.12 -19.96 -27.11
CA ARG A 438 -15.42 -20.58 -26.81
C ARG A 438 -16.02 -19.99 -25.53
N GLU A 439 -15.23 -19.86 -24.48
CA GLU A 439 -15.70 -19.27 -23.22
C GLU A 439 -16.10 -17.81 -23.40
N LEU A 440 -15.27 -17.01 -24.09
CA LEU A 440 -15.56 -15.62 -24.38
C LEU A 440 -16.85 -15.44 -25.21
N ARG A 441 -17.09 -16.34 -26.17
CA ARG A 441 -18.34 -16.37 -26.93
C ARG A 441 -19.52 -16.77 -26.05
N ARG A 442 -19.35 -17.77 -25.19
CA ARG A 442 -20.40 -18.29 -24.29
C ARG A 442 -20.89 -17.22 -23.32
N VAL A 443 -20.00 -16.40 -22.78
CA VAL A 443 -20.37 -15.32 -21.86
C VAL A 443 -20.88 -14.07 -22.57
N GLY A 444 -20.74 -13.99 -23.91
CA GLY A 444 -21.18 -12.86 -24.72
C GLY A 444 -20.14 -11.73 -24.85
N MET A 445 -18.91 -11.92 -24.38
CA MET A 445 -17.86 -10.88 -24.46
C MET A 445 -17.48 -10.56 -25.92
N LEU A 446 -17.64 -11.52 -26.83
CA LEU A 446 -17.33 -11.33 -28.27
C LEU A 446 -18.50 -10.75 -29.08
N GLU A 447 -19.62 -10.39 -28.46
CA GLU A 447 -20.77 -9.76 -29.14
C GLU A 447 -20.52 -8.27 -29.42
N GLU A 448 -19.64 -7.66 -28.63
CA GLU A 448 -19.22 -6.26 -28.78
C GLU A 448 -17.90 -6.17 -29.55
N PRO A 449 -17.72 -5.16 -30.44
CA PRO A 449 -16.47 -5.00 -31.19
C PRO A 449 -15.32 -4.55 -30.28
N GLU A 450 -15.61 -3.83 -29.20
CA GLU A 450 -14.62 -3.27 -28.27
C GLU A 450 -15.01 -3.55 -26.80
N PRO A 451 -14.98 -4.82 -26.34
CA PRO A 451 -15.33 -5.15 -24.96
C PRO A 451 -14.30 -4.55 -24.01
N ALA A 452 -14.79 -3.87 -22.97
CA ALA A 452 -13.94 -3.18 -22.01
C ALA A 452 -13.64 -4.09 -20.80
N LEU A 453 -12.35 -4.38 -20.60
CA LEU A 453 -11.84 -5.02 -19.41
C LEU A 453 -11.74 -4.02 -18.25
N VAL A 454 -11.89 -4.50 -17.02
CA VAL A 454 -11.62 -3.71 -15.82
C VAL A 454 -10.75 -4.49 -14.85
N ASP A 455 -9.60 -3.92 -14.48
CA ASP A 455 -8.57 -4.57 -13.66
C ASP A 455 -7.83 -3.51 -12.81
N LEU A 456 -7.00 -3.91 -11.84
CA LEU A 456 -6.18 -2.99 -11.06
C LEU A 456 -5.01 -2.43 -11.90
N GLY A 457 -4.30 -3.28 -12.66
CA GLY A 457 -3.12 -2.86 -13.41
C GLY A 457 -2.05 -3.95 -13.58
N TRP A 458 -0.80 -3.61 -13.93
CA TRP A 458 -0.31 -2.28 -14.32
C TRP A 458 0.07 -2.22 -15.80
N GLY A 459 0.60 -3.31 -16.35
CA GLY A 459 1.12 -3.37 -17.72
C GLY A 459 0.13 -3.86 -18.79
N GLY A 460 -1.16 -4.00 -18.45
CA GLY A 460 -2.23 -4.45 -19.36
C GLY A 460 -1.98 -5.81 -20.03
N THR A 461 -1.29 -6.74 -19.33
CA THR A 461 -0.83 -8.02 -19.93
C THR A 461 -1.97 -8.88 -20.46
N ILE A 462 -3.06 -9.00 -19.70
CA ILE A 462 -4.22 -9.80 -20.09
C ILE A 462 -4.85 -9.20 -21.35
N GLN A 463 -5.06 -7.89 -21.37
CA GLN A 463 -5.62 -7.18 -22.52
C GLN A 463 -4.74 -7.34 -23.77
N TYR A 464 -3.42 -7.19 -23.63
CA TYR A 464 -2.47 -7.35 -24.73
C TYR A 464 -2.60 -8.74 -25.38
N TYR A 465 -2.50 -9.81 -24.57
CA TYR A 465 -2.60 -11.17 -25.08
C TYR A 465 -3.99 -11.51 -25.58
N LEU A 466 -5.04 -10.96 -24.95
CA LEU A 466 -6.40 -11.14 -25.43
C LEU A 466 -6.60 -10.52 -26.83
N GLY A 467 -6.01 -9.34 -27.07
CA GLY A 467 -6.00 -8.73 -28.41
C GLY A 467 -5.38 -9.64 -29.46
N GLN A 468 -4.22 -10.23 -29.15
CA GLN A 468 -3.56 -11.21 -30.03
C GLN A 468 -4.41 -12.47 -30.24
N VAL A 469 -5.02 -13.01 -29.19
CA VAL A 469 -5.92 -14.17 -29.27
C VAL A 469 -7.11 -13.89 -30.20
N CYS A 470 -7.74 -12.72 -30.07
CA CYS A 470 -8.85 -12.29 -30.92
C CYS A 470 -8.44 -12.13 -32.38
N GLU A 471 -7.26 -11.55 -32.63
CA GLU A 471 -6.69 -11.40 -33.97
C GLU A 471 -6.41 -12.77 -34.63
N LEU A 472 -5.71 -13.65 -33.92
CA LEU A 472 -5.39 -15.01 -34.39
C LEU A 472 -6.64 -15.87 -34.63
N ALA A 473 -7.69 -15.66 -33.84
CA ALA A 473 -8.97 -16.36 -33.98
C ALA A 473 -9.93 -15.70 -35.00
N GLY A 474 -9.55 -14.56 -35.59
CA GLY A 474 -10.37 -13.86 -36.58
C GLY A 474 -11.71 -13.37 -36.03
N THR A 475 -11.78 -13.01 -34.75
CA THR A 475 -13.05 -12.58 -34.12
C THR A 475 -13.45 -11.16 -34.51
N GLY A 476 -12.50 -10.34 -34.97
CA GLY A 476 -12.70 -8.91 -35.25
C GLY A 476 -12.78 -8.02 -34.00
N VAL A 477 -12.69 -8.61 -32.81
CA VAL A 477 -12.80 -7.94 -31.52
C VAL A 477 -11.47 -7.28 -31.13
N ARG A 478 -11.54 -6.04 -30.65
CA ARG A 478 -10.38 -5.30 -30.11
C ARG A 478 -10.64 -4.92 -28.65
N PRO A 479 -10.09 -5.62 -27.66
CA PRO A 479 -10.40 -5.35 -26.27
C PRO A 479 -9.89 -3.97 -25.83
N ALA A 480 -10.75 -3.21 -25.14
CA ALA A 480 -10.38 -2.01 -24.39
C ALA A 480 -10.13 -2.35 -22.91
N GLY A 481 -9.59 -1.41 -22.14
CA GLY A 481 -9.34 -1.63 -20.71
C GLY A 481 -9.36 -0.37 -19.86
N PHE A 482 -10.00 -0.47 -18.69
CA PHE A 482 -9.97 0.51 -17.61
C PHE A 482 -9.21 -0.05 -16.41
N TYR A 483 -8.24 0.71 -15.91
CA TYR A 483 -7.30 0.27 -14.87
C TYR A 483 -7.24 1.23 -13.69
N LEU A 484 -7.04 0.72 -12.48
CA LEU A 484 -6.78 1.59 -11.31
C LEU A 484 -5.56 2.46 -11.59
N ALA A 485 -4.50 1.86 -12.11
CA ALA A 485 -3.35 2.59 -12.63
C ALA A 485 -2.63 1.80 -13.73
N THR A 486 -1.85 2.48 -14.55
CA THR A 486 -0.98 1.88 -15.56
C THR A 486 0.44 2.43 -15.47
N ASP A 487 1.42 1.55 -15.71
CA ASP A 487 2.85 1.88 -15.68
C ASP A 487 3.46 1.83 -17.10
N ASP A 488 4.78 2.05 -17.20
CA ASP A 488 5.49 2.08 -18.48
C ASP A 488 5.34 0.79 -19.30
N ARG A 489 5.07 -0.36 -18.65
CA ARG A 489 4.87 -1.65 -19.35
C ARG A 489 3.60 -1.65 -20.18
N SER A 490 2.63 -0.77 -19.90
CA SER A 490 1.43 -0.57 -20.73
C SER A 490 1.75 -0.04 -22.13
N THR A 491 2.96 0.49 -22.38
CA THR A 491 3.42 0.95 -23.70
C THR A 491 3.18 -0.08 -24.80
N ARG A 492 3.34 -1.38 -24.52
CA ARG A 492 3.07 -2.44 -25.52
C ARG A 492 1.59 -2.50 -25.95
N VAL A 493 0.66 -2.16 -25.07
CA VAL A 493 -0.78 -2.13 -25.35
C VAL A 493 -1.10 -0.97 -26.28
N PHE A 494 -0.54 0.21 -26.01
CA PHE A 494 -0.64 1.37 -26.92
C PHE A 494 -0.03 1.06 -28.29
N ARG A 495 1.15 0.42 -28.32
CA ARG A 495 1.81 0.02 -29.58
C ARG A 495 1.01 -1.01 -30.38
N ALA A 496 0.21 -1.83 -29.72
CA ALA A 496 -0.72 -2.75 -30.37
C ALA A 496 -2.00 -2.06 -30.88
N GLY A 497 -2.17 -0.76 -30.65
CA GLY A 497 -3.35 0.00 -31.07
C GLY A 497 -4.62 -0.35 -30.28
N LEU A 498 -4.46 -0.83 -29.04
CA LEU A 498 -5.57 -1.13 -28.13
C LEU A 498 -5.82 0.04 -27.17
N ARG A 499 -7.09 0.32 -26.86
CA ARG A 499 -7.48 1.38 -25.92
C ARG A 499 -7.23 0.94 -24.47
N ILE A 500 -6.39 1.68 -23.75
CA ILE A 500 -6.07 1.42 -22.35
C ILE A 500 -6.10 2.74 -21.58
N GLU A 501 -6.87 2.79 -20.51
CA GLU A 501 -7.11 3.99 -19.70
C GLU A 501 -6.90 3.67 -18.22
N GLY A 502 -6.10 4.48 -17.53
CA GLY A 502 -5.79 4.37 -16.11
C GLY A 502 -6.34 5.55 -15.31
N TYR A 503 -6.83 5.27 -14.11
CA TYR A 503 -7.49 6.25 -13.24
C TYR A 503 -6.50 7.12 -12.45
N LEU A 504 -5.62 6.50 -11.65
CA LEU A 504 -4.61 7.20 -10.83
C LEU A 504 -3.33 7.52 -11.62
N SER A 505 -2.97 6.66 -12.57
CA SER A 505 -1.86 6.90 -13.48
C SER A 505 -2.13 6.33 -14.88
N GLN A 506 -1.67 7.04 -15.90
CA GLN A 506 -1.77 6.66 -17.30
C GLN A 506 -0.36 6.52 -17.89
N GLY A 507 -0.01 5.32 -18.36
CA GLY A 507 1.28 5.05 -19.01
C GLY A 507 2.49 5.48 -18.20
N GLY A 508 2.46 5.26 -16.87
CA GLY A 508 3.54 5.69 -15.97
C GLY A 508 3.44 7.11 -15.43
N HIS A 509 2.41 7.89 -15.78
CA HIS A 509 2.27 9.28 -15.33
C HIS A 509 1.04 9.49 -14.43
N PRO A 510 1.18 10.14 -13.25
CA PRO A 510 2.42 10.67 -12.66
C PRO A 510 3.41 9.57 -12.21
N ALA A 511 4.70 9.81 -12.44
CA ALA A 511 5.76 8.80 -12.21
C ALA A 511 5.90 8.36 -10.75
N GLU A 512 5.61 9.24 -9.80
CA GLU A 512 5.66 8.88 -8.38
C GLU A 512 4.53 7.92 -7.99
N VAL A 513 3.32 8.19 -8.47
CA VAL A 513 2.14 7.35 -8.24
C VAL A 513 2.35 5.98 -8.89
N ALA A 514 2.67 5.96 -10.19
CA ALA A 514 2.86 4.73 -10.94
C ALA A 514 3.95 3.85 -10.33
N ARG A 515 5.14 4.40 -10.06
CA ARG A 515 6.28 3.64 -9.50
C ARG A 515 6.00 3.11 -8.10
N THR A 516 5.36 3.89 -7.23
CA THR A 516 5.07 3.45 -5.86
C THR A 516 4.09 2.28 -5.87
N ILE A 517 3.00 2.41 -6.64
CA ILE A 517 1.98 1.38 -6.74
C ILE A 517 2.54 0.12 -7.41
N SER A 518 3.28 0.26 -8.51
CA SER A 518 3.88 -0.88 -9.22
C SER A 518 5.03 -1.55 -8.45
N ARG A 519 5.61 -0.88 -7.45
CA ARG A 519 6.67 -1.44 -6.60
C ARG A 519 6.12 -2.38 -5.53
N SER A 520 4.89 -2.18 -5.07
CA SER A 520 4.24 -2.99 -4.03
C SER A 520 2.80 -3.39 -4.40
N PRO A 521 2.56 -4.04 -5.57
CA PRO A 521 1.22 -4.47 -5.97
C PRO A 521 0.55 -5.43 -5.01
N GLU A 522 1.34 -6.24 -4.32
CA GLU A 522 0.91 -7.49 -3.71
C GLU A 522 -0.13 -7.26 -2.62
N VAL A 523 -0.04 -6.16 -1.86
CA VAL A 523 -1.05 -5.80 -0.86
C VAL A 523 -2.37 -5.42 -1.51
N LEU A 524 -2.34 -4.68 -2.64
CA LEU A 524 -3.56 -4.30 -3.36
C LEU A 524 -4.22 -5.54 -3.96
N GLU A 525 -3.46 -6.34 -4.70
CA GLU A 525 -3.96 -7.55 -5.35
C GLU A 525 -4.52 -8.53 -4.31
N GLN A 526 -3.77 -8.87 -3.25
CA GLN A 526 -4.25 -9.78 -2.21
C GLN A 526 -5.46 -9.25 -1.43
N SER A 527 -5.58 -7.94 -1.26
CA SER A 527 -6.74 -7.34 -0.59
C SER A 527 -8.03 -7.45 -1.41
N VAL A 528 -7.92 -7.45 -2.74
CA VAL A 528 -9.09 -7.47 -3.66
C VAL A 528 -9.38 -8.88 -4.19
N ASN A 529 -8.37 -9.75 -4.23
CA ASN A 529 -8.48 -11.11 -4.74
C ASN A 529 -9.60 -11.90 -4.08
N ASP A 530 -10.34 -12.64 -4.90
CA ASP A 530 -11.25 -13.69 -4.50
C ASP A 530 -10.47 -14.80 -3.79
N PHE A 531 -11.20 -15.68 -3.11
CA PHE A 531 -10.65 -16.75 -2.30
C PHE A 531 -10.49 -18.06 -3.10
N CYS A 532 -10.46 -17.96 -4.43
CA CYS A 532 -10.25 -19.07 -5.35
C CYS A 532 -8.81 -19.09 -5.89
N GLY A 533 -8.35 -20.25 -6.36
CA GLY A 533 -7.06 -20.36 -7.03
C GLY A 533 -7.04 -19.71 -8.42
N SER A 534 -5.83 -19.56 -8.97
CA SER A 534 -5.62 -19.02 -10.32
C SER A 534 -6.22 -19.92 -11.40
N LEU A 535 -6.80 -19.31 -12.44
CA LEU A 535 -7.21 -20.04 -13.64
C LEU A 535 -5.99 -20.57 -14.41
N LEU A 536 -5.93 -21.90 -14.55
CA LEU A 536 -4.86 -22.63 -15.22
C LEU A 536 -5.24 -23.08 -16.64
N ASP A 537 -6.49 -23.50 -16.86
CA ASP A 537 -7.02 -23.95 -18.15
C ASP A 537 -8.56 -23.94 -18.13
N PHE A 538 -9.18 -24.34 -19.22
CA PHE A 538 -10.60 -24.70 -19.30
C PHE A 538 -10.75 -26.19 -19.63
N ALA A 539 -11.71 -26.85 -18.97
CA ALA A 539 -12.10 -28.21 -19.31
C ALA A 539 -12.86 -28.27 -20.64
N ASP A 540 -13.11 -29.48 -21.16
CA ASP A 540 -13.79 -29.65 -22.47
C ASP A 540 -15.23 -29.13 -22.47
N ASP A 541 -15.89 -29.17 -21.31
CA ASP A 541 -17.23 -28.60 -21.09
C ASP A 541 -17.24 -27.07 -20.89
N GLY A 542 -16.06 -26.43 -20.88
CA GLY A 542 -15.89 -24.99 -20.69
C GLY A 542 -15.77 -24.54 -19.22
N SER A 543 -15.80 -25.46 -18.26
CA SER A 543 -15.60 -25.11 -16.85
C SER A 543 -14.14 -24.69 -16.57
N PRO A 544 -13.91 -23.71 -15.66
CA PRO A 544 -12.57 -23.25 -15.33
C PRO A 544 -11.81 -24.30 -14.51
N VAL A 545 -10.56 -24.55 -14.87
CA VAL A 545 -9.62 -25.39 -14.11
C VAL A 545 -8.75 -24.47 -13.26
N LEU A 546 -8.85 -24.60 -11.94
CA LEU A 546 -8.18 -23.72 -10.99
C LEU A 546 -7.00 -24.39 -10.30
N GLY A 547 -5.99 -23.60 -9.95
CA GLY A 547 -4.92 -24.00 -9.04
C GLY A 547 -5.42 -24.12 -7.59
N PRO A 548 -4.58 -24.64 -6.68
CA PRO A 548 -4.89 -24.64 -5.25
C PRO A 548 -4.99 -23.20 -4.72
N ALA A 549 -5.83 -22.99 -3.72
CA ALA A 549 -5.78 -21.82 -2.86
C ALA A 549 -5.01 -22.20 -1.58
N SER A 550 -4.09 -21.36 -1.12
CA SER A 550 -3.15 -21.71 -0.04
C SER A 550 -3.14 -20.74 1.15
N ASP A 551 -4.06 -19.77 1.18
CA ASP A 551 -4.14 -18.84 2.29
C ASP A 551 -4.40 -19.58 3.62
N GLY A 552 -3.58 -19.29 4.63
CA GLY A 552 -3.86 -19.75 5.99
C GLY A 552 -5.13 -19.09 6.54
N GLU A 553 -5.82 -19.75 7.48
CA GLU A 553 -7.08 -19.25 8.06
C GLU A 553 -6.97 -17.82 8.62
N ALA A 554 -5.85 -17.50 9.28
CA ALA A 554 -5.59 -16.16 9.82
C ALA A 554 -5.49 -15.08 8.72
N GLN A 555 -4.76 -15.35 7.64
CA GLN A 555 -4.63 -14.44 6.50
C GLN A 555 -5.97 -14.29 5.76
N LEU A 556 -6.73 -15.39 5.62
CA LEU A 556 -8.06 -15.35 5.02
C LEU A 556 -9.03 -14.46 5.81
N ALA A 557 -9.02 -14.55 7.15
CA ALA A 557 -9.81 -13.69 8.01
C ALA A 557 -9.43 -12.21 7.87
N GLN A 558 -8.13 -11.91 7.80
CA GLN A 558 -7.63 -10.55 7.59
C GLN A 558 -7.99 -10.00 6.20
N ARG A 559 -7.81 -10.78 5.13
CA ARG A 559 -8.22 -10.40 3.77
C ARG A 559 -9.72 -10.11 3.69
N ARG A 560 -10.56 -10.98 4.28
CA ARG A 560 -12.01 -10.75 4.38
C ARG A 560 -12.32 -9.43 5.09
N ALA A 561 -11.62 -9.17 6.20
CA ALA A 561 -11.77 -7.93 6.95
C ALA A 561 -11.42 -6.70 6.10
N VAL A 562 -10.31 -6.73 5.32
CA VAL A 562 -9.99 -5.66 4.35
C VAL A 562 -11.14 -5.45 3.36
N GLN A 563 -11.65 -6.54 2.76
CA GLN A 563 -12.73 -6.45 1.78
C GLN A 563 -14.04 -5.90 2.38
N ASP A 564 -14.35 -6.28 3.61
CA ASP A 564 -15.53 -5.78 4.33
C ASP A 564 -15.38 -4.29 4.67
N GLY A 565 -14.17 -3.85 5.04
CA GLY A 565 -13.87 -2.43 5.21
C GLY A 565 -14.06 -1.62 3.92
N ILE A 566 -13.57 -2.14 2.78
CA ILE A 566 -13.77 -1.49 1.47
C ILE A 566 -15.26 -1.36 1.13
N ARG A 567 -16.03 -2.44 1.34
CA ARG A 567 -17.48 -2.46 1.08
C ARG A 567 -18.21 -1.50 2.02
N GLU A 568 -17.85 -1.44 3.30
CA GLU A 568 -18.50 -0.54 4.26
C GLU A 568 -18.26 0.92 3.88
N PHE A 569 -17.04 1.30 3.49
CA PHE A 569 -16.76 2.66 3.01
C PHE A 569 -17.61 2.99 1.78
N GLN A 570 -17.62 2.14 0.75
CA GLN A 570 -18.41 2.39 -0.45
C GLN A 570 -19.91 2.49 -0.12
N ALA A 571 -20.40 1.64 0.77
CA ALA A 571 -21.79 1.68 1.17
C ALA A 571 -22.13 2.96 1.93
N GLN A 572 -21.25 3.47 2.80
CA GLN A 572 -21.41 4.80 3.40
C GLN A 572 -21.39 5.92 2.37
N TRP A 573 -20.46 5.88 1.40
CA TRP A 573 -20.38 6.85 0.31
C TRP A 573 -21.68 6.90 -0.51
N ASN A 574 -22.18 5.73 -0.89
CA ASN A 574 -23.38 5.61 -1.72
C ASN A 574 -24.68 6.03 -1.01
N ARG A 575 -24.73 6.08 0.33
CA ARG A 575 -25.88 6.66 1.05
C ARG A 575 -26.10 8.13 0.70
N TYR A 576 -25.04 8.85 0.34
CA TYR A 576 -25.12 10.27 0.00
C TYR A 576 -25.26 10.54 -1.50
N ALA A 577 -24.94 9.57 -2.37
CA ALA A 577 -24.89 9.76 -3.84
C ALA A 577 -26.13 10.43 -4.47
N GLY A 578 -27.32 10.25 -3.89
CA GLY A 578 -28.58 10.84 -4.36
C GLY A 578 -28.84 12.30 -3.95
N THR A 579 -28.00 12.93 -3.12
CA THR A 579 -28.27 14.26 -2.53
C THR A 579 -27.44 15.40 -3.17
N GLY A 580 -27.04 15.25 -4.43
CA GLY A 580 -26.07 16.17 -5.06
C GLY A 580 -24.64 15.99 -4.53
N TRP A 581 -24.35 14.82 -3.96
CA TRP A 581 -23.03 14.45 -3.45
C TRP A 581 -21.98 14.43 -4.59
N PRO A 582 -20.77 14.96 -4.36
CA PRO A 582 -19.76 15.02 -5.41
C PRO A 582 -19.33 13.61 -5.83
N ASP A 583 -18.79 13.46 -7.04
CA ASP A 583 -18.15 12.21 -7.46
C ASP A 583 -16.63 12.29 -7.30
N LEU A 584 -15.99 11.13 -7.30
CA LEU A 584 -14.54 11.00 -7.13
C LEU A 584 -13.81 10.90 -8.49
N THR A 585 -14.46 11.20 -9.61
CA THR A 585 -13.91 10.90 -10.94
C THR A 585 -12.97 11.97 -11.48
N GLY A 586 -13.07 13.20 -10.97
CA GLY A 586 -12.31 14.39 -11.38
C GLY A 586 -11.01 14.60 -10.59
N SER A 587 -10.81 15.81 -10.05
CA SER A 587 -9.58 16.19 -9.30
C SER A 587 -9.42 15.41 -7.99
N ALA A 588 -10.50 14.83 -7.44
CA ALA A 588 -10.48 13.92 -6.28
C ALA A 588 -9.45 12.79 -6.41
N ARG A 589 -9.18 12.32 -7.63
CA ARG A 589 -8.17 11.27 -7.90
C ARG A 589 -6.79 11.63 -7.35
N HIS A 590 -6.42 12.91 -7.25
CA HIS A 590 -5.13 13.33 -6.70
C HIS A 590 -5.07 13.05 -5.19
N ARG A 591 -6.15 13.36 -4.45
CA ARG A 591 -6.24 13.01 -3.02
C ARG A 591 -6.26 11.50 -2.81
N LEU A 592 -6.99 10.76 -3.65
CA LEU A 592 -7.04 9.29 -3.59
C LEU A 592 -5.68 8.64 -3.91
N ALA A 593 -4.95 9.19 -4.90
CA ALA A 593 -3.58 8.78 -5.17
C ALA A 593 -2.66 9.03 -3.97
N ASN A 594 -2.78 10.19 -3.31
CA ASN A 594 -2.02 10.48 -2.09
C ASN A 594 -2.33 9.50 -0.95
N ILE A 595 -3.62 9.21 -0.69
CA ILE A 595 -4.04 8.21 0.32
C ILE A 595 -3.32 6.87 0.09
N LEU A 596 -3.33 6.36 -1.14
CA LEU A 596 -2.71 5.08 -1.48
C LEU A 596 -1.17 5.14 -1.41
N VAL A 597 -0.57 6.16 -2.03
CA VAL A 597 0.89 6.32 -2.11
C VAL A 597 1.51 6.51 -0.73
N SER A 598 0.90 7.35 0.12
CA SER A 598 1.34 7.55 1.50
C SER A 598 1.27 6.25 2.31
N ALA A 599 0.19 5.47 2.16
CA ALA A 599 0.08 4.17 2.82
C ALA A 599 1.20 3.20 2.39
N LEU A 600 1.50 3.12 1.08
CA LEU A 600 2.56 2.26 0.55
C LEU A 600 3.98 2.73 0.95
N LYS A 601 4.21 4.04 1.10
CA LYS A 601 5.53 4.58 1.42
C LYS A 601 5.88 4.57 2.91
N ALA A 602 4.88 4.72 3.78
CA ALA A 602 5.08 4.87 5.21
C ALA A 602 4.00 4.11 6.00
N PRO A 603 3.89 2.77 5.87
CA PRO A 603 2.89 2.01 6.60
C PRO A 603 3.05 2.18 8.12
N THR A 604 1.96 2.04 8.87
CA THR A 604 2.03 2.08 10.34
C THR A 604 2.63 0.79 10.90
N ALA A 605 3.09 0.82 12.15
CA ALA A 605 3.62 -0.40 12.81
C ALA A 605 2.57 -1.52 12.90
N GLU A 606 1.29 -1.18 13.10
CA GLU A 606 0.19 -2.14 13.08
C GLU A 606 -0.02 -2.75 11.69
N GLU A 607 0.02 -1.94 10.63
CA GLU A 607 -0.07 -2.40 9.25
C GLU A 607 1.11 -3.34 8.91
N ALA A 608 2.32 -3.02 9.35
CA ALA A 608 3.51 -3.87 9.18
C ALA A 608 3.36 -5.23 9.87
N ALA A 609 2.83 -5.25 11.09
CA ALA A 609 2.57 -6.49 11.83
C ALA A 609 1.54 -7.41 11.15
N VAL A 610 0.56 -6.83 10.44
CA VAL A 610 -0.45 -7.60 9.70
C VAL A 610 0.08 -8.03 8.33
N PHE A 611 0.39 -7.07 7.47
CA PHE A 611 0.67 -7.32 6.06
C PHE A 611 2.06 -7.93 5.84
N GLY A 612 3.03 -7.68 6.72
CA GLY A 612 4.36 -8.28 6.62
C GLY A 612 4.34 -9.80 6.74
N ASN A 613 3.33 -10.34 7.46
CA ASN A 613 3.17 -11.77 7.71
C ASN A 613 2.34 -12.49 6.63
N TRP A 614 1.74 -11.77 5.68
CA TRP A 614 0.96 -12.37 4.61
C TRP A 614 1.86 -13.21 3.70
N ALA A 615 1.41 -14.43 3.41
CA ALA A 615 2.00 -15.28 2.41
C ALA A 615 1.58 -14.80 1.01
N HIS A 616 2.54 -14.78 0.09
CA HIS A 616 2.39 -14.46 -1.31
C HIS A 616 2.78 -15.67 -2.14
N GLU A 617 1.90 -16.06 -3.05
CA GLU A 617 2.19 -17.08 -4.06
C GLU A 617 2.49 -16.43 -5.40
N ASP A 618 3.68 -16.74 -5.95
CA ASP A 618 4.03 -16.39 -7.32
C ASP A 618 3.25 -17.30 -8.29
N ASN A 619 2.02 -16.90 -8.61
CA ASN A 619 1.00 -17.65 -9.37
C ASN A 619 1.36 -17.88 -10.86
N PHE A 620 2.64 -17.82 -11.22
CA PHE A 620 3.18 -17.98 -12.56
C PHE A 620 3.65 -19.41 -12.88
N GLY A 621 3.10 -20.40 -12.17
CA GLY A 621 3.47 -21.81 -12.31
C GLY A 621 4.62 -22.24 -11.39
N SER A 622 5.14 -21.34 -10.55
CA SER A 622 6.05 -21.66 -9.46
C SER A 622 5.27 -22.11 -8.21
N ALA A 623 5.85 -23.00 -7.41
CA ALA A 623 5.26 -23.47 -6.15
C ALA A 623 5.82 -22.71 -4.92
N LEU A 624 6.54 -21.61 -5.15
CA LEU A 624 7.19 -20.87 -4.07
C LEU A 624 6.19 -19.94 -3.37
N VAL A 625 6.02 -20.16 -2.06
CA VAL A 625 5.28 -19.27 -1.16
C VAL A 625 6.28 -18.48 -0.34
N THR A 626 6.23 -17.15 -0.40
CA THR A 626 7.10 -16.23 0.37
C THR A 626 6.25 -15.23 1.13
N ARG A 627 6.74 -14.71 2.27
CA ARG A 627 6.04 -13.60 2.95
C ARG A 627 6.23 -12.28 2.20
N VAL A 628 5.28 -11.36 2.35
CA VAL A 628 5.39 -9.97 1.85
C VAL A 628 6.69 -9.33 2.34
N VAL A 629 7.03 -9.57 3.62
CA VAL A 629 8.34 -9.30 4.20
C VAL A 629 9.02 -10.64 4.52
N PRO A 630 10.10 -11.02 3.81
CA PRO A 630 10.78 -12.29 4.07
C PRO A 630 11.40 -12.36 5.48
N GLU A 631 11.30 -13.54 6.10
CA GLU A 631 11.79 -13.77 7.48
C GLU A 631 13.30 -13.52 7.62
N ASP A 632 14.07 -13.78 6.57
CA ASP A 632 15.52 -13.60 6.53
C ASP A 632 15.96 -12.13 6.57
N LEU A 633 15.08 -11.19 6.22
CA LEU A 633 15.36 -9.76 6.34
C LEU A 633 15.05 -9.18 7.72
N VAL A 634 14.28 -9.88 8.56
CA VAL A 634 13.94 -9.41 9.92
C VAL A 634 15.20 -9.16 10.77
N PRO A 635 16.21 -10.06 10.82
CA PRO A 635 17.47 -9.81 11.52
C PRO A 635 18.32 -8.69 10.91
N ALA A 636 18.04 -8.27 9.67
CA ALA A 636 18.78 -7.22 8.99
C ALA A 636 18.26 -5.81 9.31
N ILE A 637 17.02 -5.66 9.83
CA ILE A 637 16.40 -4.36 10.12
C ILE A 637 17.32 -3.40 10.88
N PRO A 638 18.02 -3.81 11.96
CA PRO A 638 18.92 -2.90 12.71
C PRO A 638 20.12 -2.38 11.91
N TYR A 639 20.44 -3.00 10.77
CA TYR A 639 21.57 -2.68 9.89
C TYR A 639 21.16 -1.83 8.69
N LEU A 640 19.87 -1.74 8.39
CA LEU A 640 19.36 -1.00 7.25
C LEU A 640 19.45 0.50 7.50
N SER A 641 19.72 1.23 6.43
CA SER A 641 19.46 2.65 6.29
C SER A 641 18.26 2.86 5.36
N PRO A 642 17.62 4.04 5.36
CA PRO A 642 16.50 4.33 4.47
C PRO A 642 16.81 4.11 2.98
N GLY A 643 18.04 4.39 2.53
CA GLY A 643 18.48 4.15 1.15
C GLY A 643 18.56 2.67 0.78
N ASP A 644 18.84 1.79 1.75
CA ASP A 644 18.94 0.34 1.50
C ASP A 644 17.57 -0.26 1.17
N LEU A 645 16.47 0.32 1.65
CA LEU A 645 15.11 -0.12 1.32
C LEU A 645 14.77 0.07 -0.16
N ALA A 646 15.31 1.12 -0.80
CA ALA A 646 15.13 1.38 -2.22
C ALA A 646 16.00 0.45 -3.09
N ASP A 647 17.10 -0.06 -2.53
CA ASP A 647 18.02 -0.99 -3.19
C ASP A 647 17.50 -2.45 -3.20
N LEU A 648 16.52 -2.77 -2.36
CA LEU A 648 15.85 -4.07 -2.34
C LEU A 648 14.99 -4.23 -3.60
N GLU A 649 15.20 -5.33 -4.32
CA GLU A 649 14.40 -5.67 -5.49
C GLU A 649 13.00 -6.15 -5.09
N MET A 650 12.06 -6.20 -6.06
CA MET A 650 10.68 -6.64 -5.81
C MET A 650 10.59 -8.01 -5.13
N ARG A 651 11.54 -8.89 -5.40
CA ARG A 651 11.61 -10.24 -4.85
C ARG A 651 12.36 -10.33 -3.52
N ASP A 652 13.15 -9.31 -3.18
CA ASP A 652 13.77 -9.21 -1.86
C ASP A 652 12.75 -8.84 -0.80
N ALA A 653 11.83 -7.93 -1.13
CA ALA A 653 10.67 -7.59 -0.33
C ALA A 653 9.60 -6.99 -1.23
N PHE A 654 8.39 -7.55 -1.16
CA PHE A 654 7.25 -7.09 -1.96
C PHE A 654 6.77 -5.71 -1.49
N TRP A 655 6.89 -5.44 -0.18
CA TRP A 655 6.59 -4.13 0.38
C TRP A 655 7.68 -3.68 1.37
N PRO A 656 8.82 -3.15 0.87
CA PRO A 656 9.99 -2.81 1.69
C PRO A 656 9.70 -1.85 2.83
N ALA A 657 8.74 -0.93 2.66
CA ALA A 657 8.40 0.04 3.69
C ALA A 657 7.86 -0.60 4.99
N LEU A 658 7.34 -1.83 4.94
CA LEU A 658 6.95 -2.57 6.14
C LEU A 658 8.17 -2.97 7.01
N LEU A 659 9.35 -3.17 6.41
CA LEU A 659 10.60 -3.35 7.18
C LEU A 659 10.91 -2.09 8.00
N ALA A 660 10.74 -0.91 7.38
CA ALA A 660 10.96 0.37 8.04
C ALA A 660 9.99 0.57 9.21
N ALA A 661 8.70 0.32 8.99
CA ALA A 661 7.65 0.50 9.99
C ALA A 661 7.80 -0.38 11.24
N SER A 662 8.67 -1.40 11.19
CA SER A 662 9.01 -2.26 12.33
C SER A 662 10.12 -1.70 13.22
N ASP A 663 10.81 -0.60 12.81
CA ASP A 663 11.84 0.09 13.58
C ASP A 663 11.62 1.61 13.56
N THR A 664 11.56 2.23 14.75
CA THR A 664 11.19 3.65 14.89
C THR A 664 12.13 4.61 14.16
N HIS A 665 13.44 4.35 14.16
CA HIS A 665 14.42 5.24 13.54
C HIS A 665 14.46 5.07 12.02
N LEU A 666 14.38 3.82 11.54
CA LEU A 666 14.30 3.51 10.12
C LEU A 666 12.99 4.04 9.51
N ALA A 667 11.86 3.88 10.22
CA ALA A 667 10.57 4.47 9.82
C ALA A 667 10.65 5.99 9.68
N ALA A 668 11.22 6.68 10.68
CA ALA A 668 11.37 8.13 10.64
C ALA A 668 12.25 8.59 9.46
N GLY A 669 13.38 7.92 9.22
CA GLY A 669 14.26 8.23 8.09
C GLY A 669 13.64 7.94 6.73
N ALA A 670 12.98 6.79 6.59
CA ALA A 670 12.28 6.41 5.36
C ALA A 670 11.11 7.36 5.05
N ARG A 671 10.36 7.77 6.08
CA ARG A 671 9.30 8.77 5.96
C ARG A 671 9.85 10.12 5.53
N ALA A 672 10.92 10.60 6.17
CA ALA A 672 11.54 11.88 5.80
C ALA A 672 12.01 11.93 4.33
N LEU A 673 12.54 10.81 3.80
CA LEU A 673 12.89 10.68 2.38
C LEU A 673 11.68 10.61 1.46
N ALA A 674 10.70 9.77 1.81
CA ALA A 674 9.47 9.61 1.05
C ALA A 674 8.74 10.95 0.88
N GLU A 675 8.83 11.79 1.91
CA GLU A 675 8.24 13.13 2.01
C GLU A 675 9.12 14.27 1.48
N ARG A 676 10.34 13.96 1.00
CA ARG A 676 11.35 14.92 0.54
C ARG A 676 11.67 16.03 1.56
N GLN A 677 11.56 15.72 2.85
CA GLN A 677 11.96 16.62 3.94
C GLN A 677 13.48 16.72 4.07
N VAL A 678 14.18 15.66 3.66
CA VAL A 678 15.63 15.56 3.63
C VAL A 678 16.07 14.98 2.29
N ASP A 679 17.30 15.32 1.88
CA ASP A 679 17.92 14.71 0.71
C ASP A 679 18.35 13.27 1.02
N ALA A 680 18.30 12.39 0.02
CA ALA A 680 18.85 11.04 0.11
C ALA A 680 20.34 11.05 0.48
N ASP A 681 21.06 12.08 0.03
CA ASP A 681 22.48 12.28 0.34
C ASP A 681 22.76 12.43 1.84
N LEU A 682 21.76 12.77 2.68
CA LEU A 682 21.90 12.82 4.14
C LEU A 682 22.22 11.45 4.74
N PHE A 683 21.73 10.37 4.11
CA PHE A 683 21.97 9.00 4.54
C PHE A 683 23.15 8.35 3.82
N GLU A 684 23.84 9.12 2.96
CA GLU A 684 25.04 8.69 2.29
C GLU A 684 26.29 9.11 3.10
N PRO A 685 27.31 8.24 3.23
CA PRO A 685 28.53 8.59 3.94
C PRO A 685 29.28 9.73 3.24
N SER A 686 29.80 10.69 4.01
CA SER A 686 30.62 11.78 3.47
C SER A 686 31.97 11.26 2.94
N GLY A 687 32.22 11.42 1.64
CA GLY A 687 33.48 11.02 0.97
C GLY A 687 33.28 9.97 -0.12
N ASP A 688 34.36 9.27 -0.50
CA ASP A 688 34.30 8.21 -1.52
C ASP A 688 33.34 7.09 -1.08
N PRO A 689 32.33 6.75 -1.90
CA PRO A 689 31.37 5.71 -1.58
C PRO A 689 32.08 4.37 -1.35
N ALA A 690 31.60 3.65 -0.34
CA ALA A 690 32.03 2.30 -0.05
C ALA A 690 31.13 1.31 -0.80
N GLU A 691 31.70 0.26 -1.37
CA GLU A 691 30.95 -0.74 -2.14
C GLU A 691 31.39 -2.14 -1.72
N THR A 692 30.44 -2.95 -1.26
CA THR A 692 30.68 -4.38 -1.11
C THR A 692 30.66 -5.01 -2.50
N ARG A 693 31.69 -5.80 -2.82
CA ARG A 693 31.76 -6.52 -4.11
C ARG A 693 31.65 -8.01 -3.89
N LEU A 694 30.89 -8.67 -4.75
CA LEU A 694 30.80 -10.11 -4.83
C LEU A 694 31.54 -10.58 -6.07
N SER A 695 32.42 -11.57 -5.93
CA SER A 695 32.97 -12.34 -7.04
C SER A 695 32.74 -13.83 -6.75
N TRP A 696 32.68 -14.67 -7.77
CA TRP A 696 32.50 -16.11 -7.58
C TRP A 696 33.50 -16.92 -8.38
N ARG A 697 33.69 -18.16 -7.97
CA ARG A 697 34.58 -19.11 -8.63
C ARG A 697 33.80 -20.27 -9.21
N SER A 698 33.96 -20.54 -10.50
CA SER A 698 33.32 -21.68 -11.19
C SER A 698 34.10 -22.99 -10.99
N GLY A 699 33.52 -24.10 -11.47
CA GLY A 699 34.10 -25.44 -11.38
C GLY A 699 35.37 -25.63 -12.22
N ASP A 700 35.57 -24.79 -13.24
CA ASP A 700 36.84 -24.66 -13.98
C ASP A 700 37.97 -24.02 -13.16
N GLY A 701 37.63 -23.41 -12.01
CA GLY A 701 38.54 -22.78 -11.09
C GLY A 701 38.85 -21.32 -11.38
N GLU A 702 38.22 -20.69 -12.38
CA GLU A 702 38.36 -19.26 -12.69
C GLU A 702 37.47 -18.38 -11.80
N TRP A 703 37.93 -17.16 -11.54
CA TRP A 703 37.18 -16.14 -10.79
C TRP A 703 36.47 -15.20 -11.75
N HIS A 704 35.20 -14.95 -11.49
CA HIS A 704 34.34 -14.05 -12.24
C HIS A 704 33.89 -12.90 -11.35
N ASP A 705 33.94 -11.69 -11.91
CA ASP A 705 33.45 -10.51 -11.22
C ASP A 705 31.92 -10.50 -11.19
N GLY A 706 31.37 -10.18 -10.03
CA GLY A 706 29.93 -10.10 -9.80
C GLY A 706 29.43 -8.70 -9.48
N PRO A 707 28.22 -8.59 -8.91
CA PRO A 707 27.63 -7.30 -8.61
C PRO A 707 28.40 -6.57 -7.52
N ARG A 708 28.19 -5.26 -7.51
CA ARG A 708 28.67 -4.36 -6.46
C ARG A 708 27.45 -3.69 -5.84
N ARG A 709 27.46 -3.54 -4.52
CA ARG A 709 26.39 -2.89 -3.78
C ARG A 709 27.00 -1.77 -2.96
N ARG A 710 26.45 -0.57 -3.14
CA ARG A 710 26.81 0.60 -2.31
C ARG A 710 26.46 0.30 -0.85
N VAL A 711 27.33 0.71 0.07
CA VAL A 711 27.19 0.44 1.50
C VAL A 711 26.99 1.75 2.24
N ARG A 712 25.99 1.75 3.13
CA ARG A 712 25.67 2.87 4.01
C ARG A 712 25.97 2.49 5.46
N ILE A 713 26.41 3.47 6.24
CA ILE A 713 26.56 3.32 7.69
C ILE A 713 25.33 4.00 8.31
N ASN A 714 24.47 3.22 8.94
CA ASN A 714 23.26 3.74 9.55
C ASN A 714 23.56 4.43 10.90
N HIS A 715 22.51 4.91 11.57
CA HIS A 715 22.63 5.64 12.84
C HIS A 715 23.29 4.83 13.98
N ASN A 716 23.31 3.49 13.89
CA ASN A 716 23.96 2.59 14.86
C ASN A 716 25.42 2.27 14.51
N GLY A 717 25.97 2.85 13.43
CA GLY A 717 27.28 2.46 12.93
C GLY A 717 27.30 1.10 12.21
N LEU A 718 26.12 0.62 11.80
CA LEU A 718 25.91 -0.69 11.19
C LEU A 718 25.64 -0.56 9.69
N SER A 719 25.93 -1.62 8.95
CA SER A 719 25.86 -1.68 7.50
C SER A 719 25.29 -3.02 7.02
N PHE A 720 24.61 -2.95 5.87
CA PHE A 720 23.97 -4.08 5.22
C PHE A 720 24.39 -4.13 3.74
N ALA A 721 24.54 -5.34 3.19
CA ALA A 721 24.60 -5.53 1.75
C ALA A 721 23.99 -6.89 1.35
N ARG A 722 23.25 -6.88 0.25
CA ARG A 722 22.65 -8.06 -0.38
C ARG A 722 22.99 -8.07 -1.87
N LEU A 723 23.57 -9.18 -2.33
CA LEU A 723 24.14 -9.33 -3.66
C LEU A 723 23.79 -10.70 -4.25
N ASP A 724 23.36 -10.73 -5.50
CA ASP A 724 23.00 -11.97 -6.21
C ASP A 724 24.14 -12.49 -7.10
N PHE A 725 24.19 -13.80 -7.30
CA PHE A 725 25.07 -14.42 -8.29
C PHE A 725 24.30 -15.47 -9.10
N ARG A 726 24.70 -15.65 -10.36
CA ARG A 726 24.14 -16.68 -11.25
C ARG A 726 25.22 -17.25 -12.16
N ALA A 727 25.52 -18.54 -12.05
CA ALA A 727 26.45 -19.27 -12.91
C ALA A 727 26.27 -20.79 -12.70
N ALA A 728 26.52 -21.62 -13.72
CA ALA A 728 26.14 -23.03 -13.75
C ALA A 728 26.83 -23.94 -12.69
N ASP A 729 27.86 -23.46 -11.99
CA ASP A 729 28.75 -24.28 -11.15
C ASP A 729 29.56 -23.48 -10.09
N VAL A 730 28.91 -22.60 -9.33
CA VAL A 730 29.58 -21.78 -8.31
C VAL A 730 30.10 -22.64 -7.15
N THR A 731 31.43 -22.62 -6.95
CA THR A 731 32.13 -23.40 -5.92
C THR A 731 32.47 -22.59 -4.68
N ASP A 732 32.94 -21.35 -4.87
CA ASP A 732 33.34 -20.39 -3.83
C ASP A 732 32.77 -19.00 -4.19
N VAL A 733 32.48 -18.18 -3.18
CA VAL A 733 32.22 -16.74 -3.36
C VAL A 733 33.20 -15.91 -2.54
N ALA A 734 33.66 -14.79 -3.09
CA ALA A 734 34.52 -13.83 -2.44
C ALA A 734 33.74 -12.55 -2.15
N LEU A 735 33.75 -12.12 -0.90
CA LEU A 735 33.14 -10.87 -0.45
C LEU A 735 34.22 -9.86 -0.08
N ALA A 736 34.32 -8.77 -0.85
CA ALA A 736 35.14 -7.62 -0.51
C ALA A 736 34.30 -6.61 0.27
N ILE A 737 34.50 -6.52 1.59
CA ILE A 737 33.68 -5.70 2.48
C ILE A 737 34.58 -4.63 3.13
N PRO A 738 34.41 -3.33 2.85
CA PRO A 738 33.44 -2.68 1.97
C PRO A 738 34.12 -2.16 0.68
N GLY A 739 35.00 -2.96 0.08
CA GLY A 739 35.73 -2.61 -1.16
C GLY A 739 36.76 -1.49 -0.99
N ARG A 740 37.23 -1.23 0.23
CA ARG A 740 38.28 -0.26 0.59
C ARG A 740 38.96 -0.65 1.90
N PRO A 741 40.14 -0.07 2.21
CA PRO A 741 40.79 -0.32 3.49
C PRO A 741 39.89 0.06 4.68
N ALA A 742 39.65 -0.89 5.58
CA ALA A 742 38.75 -0.72 6.71
C ALA A 742 39.01 -1.76 7.82
N LEU A 743 38.69 -1.40 9.07
CA LEU A 743 38.43 -2.37 10.13
C LEU A 743 36.96 -2.76 10.06
N VAL A 744 36.68 -4.05 9.97
CA VAL A 744 35.33 -4.57 9.75
C VAL A 744 35.02 -5.63 10.81
N ARG A 745 33.92 -5.45 11.51
CA ARG A 745 33.30 -6.49 12.34
C ARG A 745 32.18 -7.12 11.53
N VAL A 746 32.36 -8.35 11.07
CA VAL A 746 31.35 -9.08 10.29
C VAL A 746 30.44 -9.81 11.25
N ASP A 747 29.23 -9.31 11.46
CA ASP A 747 28.32 -9.88 12.45
C ASP A 747 27.75 -11.21 11.96
N TRP A 748 27.37 -11.27 10.69
CA TRP A 748 26.99 -12.52 10.02
C TRP A 748 27.08 -12.41 8.50
N VAL A 749 27.26 -13.56 7.85
CA VAL A 749 27.08 -13.74 6.41
C VAL A 749 26.12 -14.90 6.17
N GLU A 750 25.17 -14.72 5.27
CA GLU A 750 24.24 -15.74 4.85
C GLU A 750 24.32 -15.95 3.35
N VAL A 751 24.38 -17.21 2.92
CA VAL A 751 24.31 -17.60 1.51
C VAL A 751 23.07 -18.43 1.33
N ARG A 752 22.14 -17.93 0.52
CA ARG A 752 20.94 -18.63 0.08
C ARG A 752 21.11 -18.99 -1.38
N ALA A 753 21.28 -20.27 -1.71
CA ALA A 753 21.60 -20.69 -3.07
C ALA A 753 20.76 -21.87 -3.55
N LEU A 754 20.42 -21.85 -4.84
CA LEU A 754 19.84 -22.97 -5.55
C LEU A 754 20.95 -23.96 -5.95
N LEU A 755 20.71 -25.23 -5.66
CA LEU A 755 21.58 -26.33 -6.04
C LEU A 755 20.97 -27.07 -7.25
N PRO A 756 21.80 -27.72 -8.10
CA PRO A 756 21.32 -28.50 -9.23
C PRO A 756 20.22 -29.49 -8.82
N GLY A 757 19.08 -29.46 -9.54
CA GLY A 757 17.93 -30.34 -9.30
C GLY A 757 17.10 -30.01 -8.05
N GLN A 758 17.36 -28.88 -7.37
CA GLN A 758 16.56 -28.42 -6.23
C GLN A 758 15.73 -27.19 -6.59
N THR A 759 14.48 -27.16 -6.13
CA THR A 759 13.55 -26.04 -6.32
C THR A 759 13.48 -25.10 -5.12
N VAL A 760 13.89 -25.58 -3.94
CA VAL A 760 13.96 -24.80 -2.70
C VAL A 760 15.43 -24.43 -2.45
N PRO A 761 15.77 -23.13 -2.34
CA PRO A 761 17.13 -22.71 -2.03
C PRO A 761 17.61 -23.26 -0.68
N ARG A 762 18.86 -23.72 -0.63
CA ARG A 762 19.54 -24.05 0.62
C ARG A 762 20.11 -22.78 1.25
N VAL A 763 19.91 -22.61 2.54
CA VAL A 763 20.42 -21.46 3.31
C VAL A 763 21.53 -21.95 4.24
N GLU A 764 22.70 -21.31 4.17
CA GLU A 764 23.81 -21.51 5.10
C GLU A 764 24.23 -20.17 5.69
N ARG A 765 24.47 -20.14 7.00
CA ARG A 765 24.83 -18.93 7.74
C ARG A 765 26.15 -19.12 8.47
N TRP A 766 26.95 -18.05 8.47
CA TRP A 766 28.20 -17.88 9.21
C TRP A 766 27.98 -16.74 10.19
N ASP A 767 27.80 -17.05 11.47
CA ASP A 767 27.48 -16.08 12.53
C ASP A 767 28.29 -16.31 13.82
N LYS A 768 29.16 -17.33 13.84
CA LYS A 768 30.01 -17.64 14.99
C LYS A 768 31.48 -17.33 14.71
N PRO A 769 32.26 -16.92 15.73
CA PRO A 769 33.71 -16.74 15.62
C PRO A 769 34.47 -17.88 14.92
N GLU A 770 34.09 -19.13 15.17
CA GLU A 770 34.77 -20.31 14.64
C GLU A 770 34.54 -20.46 13.13
N ASP A 771 33.36 -20.07 12.64
CA ASP A 771 33.00 -20.10 11.23
C ASP A 771 33.96 -19.21 10.41
N PHE A 772 34.23 -18.01 10.92
CA PHE A 772 35.10 -17.01 10.29
C PHE A 772 36.59 -17.39 10.34
N ALA A 773 37.01 -18.08 11.41
CA ALA A 773 38.38 -18.54 11.57
C ALA A 773 38.80 -19.56 10.49
N GLY A 774 37.84 -20.33 9.98
CA GLY A 774 38.06 -21.38 8.97
C GLY A 774 38.10 -20.88 7.51
N LEU A 775 37.72 -19.62 7.26
CA LEU A 775 37.62 -19.04 5.91
C LEU A 775 39.00 -18.70 5.33
N ILE A 776 39.05 -18.54 4.00
CA ILE A 776 40.23 -18.00 3.32
C ILE A 776 40.15 -16.47 3.37
N HIS A 777 41.22 -15.84 3.84
CA HIS A 777 41.34 -14.39 3.95
C HIS A 777 42.32 -13.91 2.88
N ALA A 778 41.79 -13.36 1.78
CA ALA A 778 42.59 -12.86 0.66
C ALA A 778 42.92 -11.38 0.88
N ALA A 779 44.21 -11.04 0.95
CA ALA A 779 44.69 -9.70 1.29
C ALA A 779 43.99 -9.08 2.51
N THR A 780 43.60 -9.92 3.48
CA THR A 780 42.78 -9.56 4.64
C THR A 780 43.41 -10.18 5.89
N ARG A 781 43.47 -9.41 6.98
CA ARG A 781 43.98 -9.87 8.28
C ARG A 781 42.83 -10.13 9.23
N TRP A 782 42.64 -11.38 9.64
CA TRP A 782 41.72 -11.71 10.71
C TRP A 782 42.35 -11.40 12.07
N LEU A 783 41.67 -10.55 12.83
CA LEU A 783 42.12 -10.05 14.14
C LEU A 783 41.60 -10.90 15.30
N GLY A 784 40.66 -11.80 15.04
CA GLY A 784 40.05 -12.70 16.02
C GLY A 784 38.54 -12.45 16.15
N GLY A 785 37.80 -13.48 16.56
CA GLY A 785 36.34 -13.38 16.62
C GLY A 785 35.74 -13.12 15.25
N THR A 786 34.93 -12.07 15.16
CA THR A 786 34.29 -11.54 13.95
C THR A 786 35.04 -10.35 13.34
N LEU A 787 36.25 -10.03 13.82
CA LEU A 787 36.97 -8.81 13.46
C LEU A 787 38.04 -9.05 12.38
N PHE A 788 38.04 -8.18 11.39
CA PHE A 788 38.93 -8.21 10.22
C PHE A 788 39.52 -6.84 9.92
N GLU A 789 40.73 -6.84 9.37
CA GLU A 789 41.36 -5.69 8.75
C GLU A 789 41.49 -5.95 7.25
N PHE A 790 40.74 -5.20 6.46
CA PHE A 790 40.82 -5.16 5.01
C PHE A 790 41.87 -4.12 4.63
N GLU A 791 42.91 -4.52 3.91
CA GLU A 791 44.10 -3.69 3.64
C GLU A 791 44.02 -2.95 2.30
N ALA A 792 43.20 -3.43 1.37
CA ALA A 792 43.05 -2.92 0.01
C ALA A 792 41.60 -3.03 -0.47
N ALA A 793 41.29 -2.46 -1.64
CA ALA A 793 39.96 -2.56 -2.25
C ALA A 793 39.60 -4.00 -2.66
N GLU A 794 40.61 -4.80 -3.05
CA GLU A 794 40.46 -6.19 -3.49
C GLU A 794 40.54 -7.19 -2.32
N SER A 795 40.70 -6.70 -1.09
CA SER A 795 40.69 -7.53 0.12
C SER A 795 39.33 -8.22 0.25
N ALA A 796 39.32 -9.54 0.39
CA ALA A 796 38.10 -10.33 0.44
C ALA A 796 38.18 -11.51 1.42
N ILE A 797 37.01 -11.91 1.91
CA ILE A 797 36.81 -13.18 2.62
C ILE A 797 36.18 -14.16 1.63
N TRP A 798 36.76 -15.35 1.48
CA TRP A 798 36.19 -16.39 0.61
C TRP A 798 35.37 -17.38 1.41
N ILE A 799 34.17 -17.64 0.89
CA ILE A 799 33.15 -18.49 1.47
C ILE A 799 33.03 -19.73 0.58
N PRO A 800 33.34 -20.93 1.10
CA PRO A 800 33.34 -22.15 0.32
C PRO A 800 31.91 -22.71 0.20
N VAL A 801 31.12 -22.13 -0.71
CA VAL A 801 29.70 -22.45 -0.92
C VAL A 801 29.51 -23.95 -1.14
N SER A 802 30.20 -24.53 -2.12
CA SER A 802 30.06 -25.93 -2.48
C SER A 802 30.45 -26.90 -1.35
N ALA A 803 31.48 -26.56 -0.58
CA ALA A 803 31.94 -27.41 0.51
C ALA A 803 30.95 -27.45 1.68
N ARG A 804 30.27 -26.34 1.98
CA ARG A 804 29.27 -26.27 3.07
C ARG A 804 27.89 -26.74 2.61
N MET A 805 27.51 -26.44 1.37
CA MET A 805 26.22 -26.84 0.78
C MET A 805 26.21 -28.23 0.16
N GLY A 806 27.37 -28.88 -0.01
CA GLY A 806 27.50 -30.26 -0.52
C GLY A 806 27.44 -30.40 -2.04
N ALA A 807 27.15 -29.32 -2.79
CA ALA A 807 27.18 -29.27 -4.25
C ALA A 807 27.46 -27.83 -4.73
N PRO A 808 27.99 -27.63 -5.96
CA PRO A 808 28.08 -26.30 -6.57
C PRO A 808 26.69 -25.65 -6.70
N ALA A 809 26.62 -24.33 -6.54
CA ALA A 809 25.37 -23.58 -6.69
C ALA A 809 25.19 -23.09 -8.14
N THR A 810 23.94 -23.03 -8.61
CA THR A 810 23.61 -22.48 -9.95
C THR A 810 23.26 -20.99 -9.89
N SER A 811 22.70 -20.56 -8.78
CA SER A 811 22.36 -19.18 -8.49
C SER A 811 22.16 -19.02 -6.99
N GLY A 812 22.23 -17.78 -6.51
CA GLY A 812 21.98 -17.52 -5.11
C GLY A 812 22.15 -16.05 -4.76
N GLN A 813 21.94 -15.79 -3.48
CA GLN A 813 22.01 -14.48 -2.87
C GLN A 813 22.91 -14.55 -1.65
N VAL A 814 23.81 -13.59 -1.53
CA VAL A 814 24.70 -13.42 -0.39
C VAL A 814 24.29 -12.17 0.35
N THR A 815 23.97 -12.34 1.63
CA THR A 815 23.60 -11.25 2.53
C THR A 815 24.64 -11.11 3.61
N VAL A 816 25.10 -9.89 3.88
CA VAL A 816 26.09 -9.62 4.92
C VAL A 816 25.68 -8.41 5.75
N ALA A 817 25.81 -8.57 7.07
CA ALA A 817 25.61 -7.51 8.05
C ALA A 817 26.89 -7.31 8.84
N PHE A 818 27.31 -6.06 8.98
CA PHE A 818 28.62 -5.72 9.52
C PHE A 818 28.66 -4.32 10.10
N ALA A 819 29.65 -4.05 10.92
CA ALA A 819 30.07 -2.70 11.29
C ALA A 819 31.42 -2.41 10.65
N MET A 820 31.65 -1.17 10.21
CA MET A 820 32.91 -0.79 9.58
C MET A 820 33.45 0.54 10.11
N LEU A 821 34.78 0.59 10.24
CA LEU A 821 35.54 1.81 10.48
C LEU A 821 36.52 2.00 9.32
N PRO A 822 36.25 2.94 8.38
CA PRO A 822 37.13 3.21 7.26
C PRO A 822 38.56 3.56 7.70
N LYS A 823 39.56 3.04 6.99
CA LYS A 823 40.97 3.44 7.14
C LYS A 823 41.41 4.34 5.99
N SER A 824 42.52 5.05 6.21
CA SER A 824 43.21 5.79 5.14
C SER A 824 43.70 4.83 4.06
N ARG A 825 43.55 5.23 2.80
CA ARG A 825 44.14 4.55 1.63
C ARG A 825 45.68 4.59 1.61
N THR A 826 46.30 5.48 2.38
CA THR A 826 47.76 5.62 2.42
C THR A 826 48.48 4.47 3.14
N GLY A 827 47.76 3.63 3.89
CA GLY A 827 48.35 2.51 4.63
C GLY A 827 49.23 2.92 5.84
N LEU A 828 49.41 4.22 6.09
CA LEU A 828 50.29 4.76 7.16
C LEU A 828 49.66 4.72 8.57
N GLY A 829 48.58 3.96 8.77
CA GLY A 829 47.88 3.86 10.05
C GLY A 829 48.41 2.76 10.94
N VAL A 830 48.10 2.83 12.25
CA VAL A 830 48.41 1.75 13.20
C VAL A 830 47.64 0.48 12.80
N HIS A 831 48.32 -0.66 12.83
CA HIS A 831 47.75 -1.98 12.54
C HIS A 831 47.55 -2.78 13.83
N PRO A 832 46.34 -3.29 14.11
CA PRO A 832 46.11 -4.15 15.26
C PRO A 832 46.88 -5.48 15.13
N PRO A 833 47.30 -6.10 16.24
CA PRO A 833 47.95 -7.42 16.20
C PRO A 833 46.98 -8.47 15.63
N SER A 834 47.46 -9.29 14.69
CA SER A 834 46.67 -10.41 14.14
C SER A 834 46.47 -11.53 15.17
N ALA A 835 45.38 -12.28 15.07
CA ALA A 835 45.11 -13.42 15.95
C ALA A 835 46.19 -14.52 15.82
N PRO A 836 46.58 -15.19 16.92
CA PRO A 836 47.62 -16.22 16.90
C PRO A 836 47.25 -17.42 16.00
N ARG A 837 48.21 -17.87 15.18
CA ARG A 837 48.05 -18.97 14.19
C ARG A 837 47.52 -20.30 14.77
N MET A 838 47.72 -20.57 16.07
CA MET A 838 47.30 -21.82 16.73
C MET A 838 45.78 -22.02 16.75
N THR A 839 44.97 -20.96 16.77
CA THR A 839 43.50 -21.05 16.81
C THR A 839 42.89 -21.47 15.46
N ARG A 840 43.58 -21.19 14.34
CA ARG A 840 43.14 -21.60 12.98
C ARG A 840 43.35 -23.09 12.70
N VAL A 841 44.32 -23.70 13.37
CA VAL A 841 44.67 -25.12 13.18
C VAL A 841 43.74 -25.99 14.02
N THR A 842 43.39 -25.59 15.23
CA THR A 842 42.55 -26.38 16.14
C THR A 842 41.09 -26.53 15.68
N SER A 843 40.51 -25.53 15.01
CA SER A 843 39.15 -25.63 14.43
C SER A 843 39.11 -26.54 13.21
N ARG A 844 40.03 -26.34 12.26
CA ARG A 844 40.14 -27.13 11.03
C ARG A 844 40.53 -28.59 11.30
N VAL A 845 41.40 -28.82 12.28
CA VAL A 845 41.77 -30.17 12.77
C VAL A 845 40.59 -30.84 13.49
N ARG A 846 39.75 -30.10 14.22
CA ARG A 846 38.52 -30.64 14.82
C ARG A 846 37.48 -31.04 13.78
N GLU A 847 37.31 -30.27 12.72
CA GLU A 847 36.40 -30.60 11.61
C GLU A 847 36.91 -31.77 10.77
N GLU A 848 38.19 -31.80 10.39
CA GLU A 848 38.78 -32.94 9.65
C GLU A 848 38.78 -34.22 10.47
N TYR A 849 39.03 -34.14 11.78
CA TYR A 849 38.94 -35.30 12.68
C TYR A 849 37.51 -35.83 12.80
N ARG A 850 36.50 -34.94 12.86
CA ARG A 850 35.07 -35.32 12.86
C ARG A 850 34.61 -35.90 11.52
N ALA A 851 35.12 -35.40 10.39
CA ALA A 851 34.69 -35.81 9.06
C ALA A 851 35.41 -37.06 8.52
N ARG A 852 36.68 -37.31 8.89
CA ARG A 852 37.54 -38.32 8.21
C ARG A 852 38.42 -39.14 9.15
N GLY A 853 38.33 -38.97 10.46
CA GLY A 853 39.12 -39.71 11.45
C GLY A 853 40.64 -39.47 11.36
N PRO A 854 41.45 -40.23 12.12
CA PRO A 854 42.90 -39.97 12.28
C PRO A 854 43.73 -40.12 10.99
N VAL A 855 43.21 -40.83 9.98
CA VAL A 855 43.90 -41.05 8.69
C VAL A 855 43.81 -39.83 7.75
N GLY A 856 42.77 -38.99 7.89
CA GLY A 856 42.61 -37.76 7.09
C GLY A 856 43.61 -36.64 7.45
N LEU A 857 44.06 -36.61 8.70
CA LEU A 857 45.05 -35.64 9.20
C LEU A 857 46.42 -35.79 8.53
N ALA A 858 46.85 -37.01 8.24
CA ALA A 858 48.15 -37.28 7.62
C ALA A 858 48.21 -36.86 6.15
N THR A 859 47.10 -36.98 5.43
CA THR A 859 47.00 -36.63 4.00
C THR A 859 46.91 -35.11 3.79
N SER A 860 46.25 -34.39 4.69
CA SER A 860 46.17 -32.92 4.65
C SER A 860 47.48 -32.24 5.07
N ALA A 861 48.21 -32.80 6.05
CA ALA A 861 49.54 -32.32 6.43
C ALA A 861 50.56 -32.42 5.28
N ALA A 862 50.54 -33.52 4.52
CA ALA A 862 51.39 -33.71 3.33
C ALA A 862 51.06 -32.71 2.21
N ARG A 863 49.78 -32.36 2.04
CA ARG A 863 49.31 -31.42 1.00
C ARG A 863 49.65 -29.96 1.34
N ILE A 864 49.70 -29.62 2.63
CA ILE A 864 50.14 -28.30 3.14
C ILE A 864 51.66 -28.14 2.99
N ALA A 865 52.44 -29.19 3.27
CA ALA A 865 53.89 -29.19 3.05
C ALA A 865 54.26 -29.02 1.56
N MET A 866 53.52 -29.67 0.65
CA MET A 866 53.71 -29.49 -0.79
C MET A 866 53.27 -28.11 -1.31
N ARG A 867 52.30 -27.44 -0.67
CA ARG A 867 51.88 -26.07 -1.03
C ARG A 867 52.89 -25.01 -0.55
N GLN A 868 53.51 -25.19 0.62
CA GLN A 868 54.54 -24.28 1.11
C GLN A 868 55.84 -24.35 0.29
N LEU A 869 56.16 -25.50 -0.31
CA LEU A 869 57.29 -25.64 -1.24
C LEU A 869 57.04 -25.00 -2.62
N ARG A 870 55.78 -24.71 -2.98
CA ARG A 870 55.41 -24.07 -4.27
C ARG A 870 55.18 -22.56 -4.18
N SER A 871 55.06 -21.99 -2.98
CA SER A 871 54.88 -20.53 -2.78
C SER A 871 56.18 -19.79 -2.46
N GLY A 872 57.34 -20.39 -2.74
CA GLY A 872 58.66 -19.77 -2.60
C GLY A 872 59.16 -19.17 -3.92
N LYS A 873 58.46 -18.15 -4.42
CA LYS A 873 58.99 -17.04 -5.25
C LYS A 873 57.88 -16.01 -5.48
#